data_AF-A0A1V5YE93-F1
#
_entry.id   AF-A0A1V5YE93-F1
#
_cell.length_a   1.000
_cell.length_b   1.000
_cell.length_c   1.000
_cell.angle_alpha   90.00
_cell.angle_beta   90.00
_cell.angle_gamma   90.00
#
_symmetry.space_group_name_H-M   'P 1'
#
loop_
_entity.id
_entity.type
_entity.pdbx_description
1 polymer ?
#
loop_
_entity_poly.entity_id
_entity_poly.type
_entity_poly.pdbx_seq_one_letter_code
_entity_poly.pdbx_strand_id
1 'polypeptide(L)'
;MDPTICAEISAIVQRALQEDIGSGDVTTEWTLPVDLHQRGRLIVKAAGVVAGLDVARTVFETIDTSVRFVPRVADGAPVSARQTVATIDGPARSILAGERVALNLLQRMSGIATLTSRYVAAVRGTKAVILDTRKTAPGLRVLDKLAVRLGGGRNHRIGLYDMVLIKDNHIAAAGSITAAVQAVKSHNRAGLKVEVEVKNLDELREALALGVDRIMLDNMNLEVMRQAVSIAAGRTELEASGGVSLDTVTDIARTGVDLISVGALTHSAAALDISLDLEEQSPVSLADYQALSEDQVSARIEQARRDLGKDLVILAHHYQRDEVVRFADLRGDSLELSRAAAEVRDARYIVFCGVDFMAETAAMLCAPTQIVCIPARAAVCPMAQMANAEQAQTAWQHLTKFWGQDLLPITYQNSYASVKAFCGERGGAVCTSANAQALFRWALKQKGHILFFPDEHLGTNSALALGIPRSKIVVWNPTEPEASARAARDATVVVWKGYCHVHTFFTVEQVADARRKYPGIQVVVHPECPAEVVAAADSSGSTSFIIRTVESAPPGASFAIGTEIHMVARLAKEHPDKLIVPLARGLCGAMYTINPYNLSYTLDRLLVDDPVNVVTVPPEIARWANLALQRMLEVN
;
A
#
# COMPACT_ATOMS: atom_id res chain seq x y z
N MET A 1 19.48 5.25 -11.56
CA MET A 1 20.88 5.68 -11.33
C MET A 1 21.67 5.49 -12.61
N ASP A 2 22.80 6.18 -12.75
CA ASP A 2 23.77 5.94 -13.83
C ASP A 2 24.27 4.47 -13.78
N PRO A 3 24.28 3.71 -14.90
CA PRO A 3 24.75 2.33 -14.94
C PRO A 3 26.15 2.12 -14.35
N THR A 4 27.07 3.07 -14.53
CA THR A 4 28.43 2.98 -13.98
C THR A 4 28.44 3.12 -12.46
N ILE A 5 27.56 3.96 -11.91
CA ILE A 5 27.38 4.10 -10.46
C ILE A 5 26.81 2.80 -9.88
N CYS A 6 25.82 2.18 -10.55
CA CYS A 6 25.26 0.91 -10.11
C CYS A 6 26.33 -0.20 -10.05
N ALA A 7 27.19 -0.30 -11.07
CA ALA A 7 28.26 -1.29 -11.11
C ALA A 7 29.27 -1.13 -9.96
N GLU A 8 29.67 0.11 -9.63
CA GLU A 8 30.55 0.39 -8.50
C GLU A 8 29.88 0.06 -7.15
N ILE A 9 28.59 0.37 -6.98
CA ILE A 9 27.83 0.00 -5.78
C ILE A 9 27.83 -1.52 -5.60
N SER A 10 27.51 -2.29 -6.65
CA SER A 10 27.55 -3.75 -6.60
C SER A 10 28.94 -4.28 -6.24
N ALA A 11 30.01 -3.70 -6.80
CA ALA A 11 31.37 -4.11 -6.49
C ALA A 11 31.77 -3.81 -5.03
N ILE A 12 31.31 -2.68 -4.47
CA ILE A 12 31.49 -2.34 -3.05
C ILE A 12 30.75 -3.35 -2.16
N VAL A 13 29.48 -3.62 -2.48
CA VAL A 13 28.63 -4.57 -1.74
C VAL A 13 29.24 -5.97 -1.75
N GLN A 14 29.69 -6.46 -2.91
CA GLN A 14 30.34 -7.76 -3.02
C GLN A 14 31.60 -7.86 -2.16
N ARG A 15 32.47 -6.85 -2.17
CA ARG A 15 33.66 -6.83 -1.32
C ARG A 15 33.32 -6.81 0.16
N ALA A 16 32.34 -6.00 0.55
CA ALA A 16 31.92 -5.91 1.95
C ALA A 16 31.28 -7.22 2.44
N LEU A 17 30.47 -7.88 1.62
CA LEU A 17 29.91 -9.19 1.93
C LEU A 17 30.99 -10.27 2.01
N GLN A 18 31.99 -10.24 1.12
CA GLN A 18 33.12 -11.17 1.17
C GLN A 18 33.95 -10.99 2.44
N GLU A 19 34.15 -9.74 2.88
CA GLU A 19 34.83 -9.41 4.13
C GLU A 19 34.06 -9.92 5.36
N ASP A 20 32.74 -9.72 5.40
CA ASP A 20 31.90 -9.99 6.58
C ASP A 20 31.50 -11.48 6.69
N ILE A 21 31.12 -12.12 5.58
CA ILE A 21 30.65 -13.52 5.57
C ILE A 21 31.82 -14.51 5.49
N GLY A 22 32.87 -14.20 4.73
CA GLY A 22 34.02 -15.09 4.56
C GLY A 22 33.62 -16.51 4.14
N SER A 23 33.85 -17.48 5.04
CA SER A 23 33.51 -18.90 4.82
C SER A 23 32.08 -19.30 5.21
N GLY A 24 31.30 -18.40 5.83
CA GLY A 24 29.93 -18.67 6.30
C GLY A 24 29.62 -17.96 7.62
N ASP A 25 28.32 -17.81 7.93
CA ASP A 25 27.84 -17.21 9.17
C ASP A 25 27.52 -18.31 10.20
N VAL A 26 28.55 -18.71 10.96
CA VAL A 26 28.46 -19.83 11.91
C VAL A 26 27.39 -19.62 12.98
N THR A 27 27.16 -18.37 13.42
CA THR A 27 26.17 -18.10 14.47
C THR A 27 24.77 -18.29 13.91
N THR A 28 24.46 -17.68 12.78
CA THR A 28 23.15 -17.80 12.13
C THR A 28 22.89 -19.23 11.65
N GLU A 29 23.90 -19.89 11.08
CA GLU A 29 23.77 -21.26 10.57
C GLU A 29 23.52 -22.29 11.67
N TRP A 30 24.07 -22.09 12.87
CA TRP A 30 23.94 -23.04 13.98
C TRP A 30 22.77 -22.73 14.91
N THR A 31 22.31 -21.48 14.97
CA THR A 31 21.21 -21.08 15.86
C THR A 31 19.84 -21.13 15.19
N LEU A 32 19.74 -21.00 13.87
CA LEU A 32 18.46 -20.88 13.18
C LEU A 32 18.22 -22.03 12.19
N PRO A 33 17.00 -22.57 12.07
CA PRO A 33 16.69 -23.55 11.02
C PRO A 33 16.75 -22.92 9.62
N VAL A 34 16.97 -23.75 8.59
CA VAL A 34 17.15 -23.30 7.19
C VAL A 34 15.87 -22.71 6.59
N ASP A 35 14.72 -23.23 7.02
CA ASP A 35 13.37 -22.85 6.57
C ASP A 35 12.75 -21.73 7.40
N LEU A 36 13.49 -21.16 8.37
CA LEU A 36 12.99 -20.04 9.16
C LEU A 36 12.83 -18.81 8.27
N HIS A 37 11.58 -18.39 8.08
CA HIS A 37 11.24 -17.13 7.43
C HIS A 37 11.01 -16.05 8.48
N GLN A 38 11.48 -14.84 8.21
CA GLN A 38 11.40 -13.74 9.17
C GLN A 38 11.11 -12.41 8.48
N ARG A 39 10.44 -11.53 9.22
CA ARG A 39 10.27 -10.13 8.85
C ARG A 39 11.09 -9.23 9.77
N GLY A 40 11.66 -8.18 9.19
CA GLY A 40 12.43 -7.18 9.90
C GLY A 40 12.09 -5.76 9.48
N ARG A 41 12.40 -4.81 10.34
CA ARG A 41 12.18 -3.38 10.12
C ARG A 41 13.46 -2.62 10.37
N LEU A 42 13.84 -1.77 9.42
CA LEU A 42 14.94 -0.81 9.59
C LEU A 42 14.40 0.44 10.28
N ILE A 43 14.84 0.72 11.50
CA ILE A 43 14.30 1.77 12.37
C ILE A 43 15.39 2.77 12.72
N VAL A 44 15.15 4.04 12.42
CA VAL A 44 16.08 5.12 12.74
C VAL A 44 15.97 5.48 14.22
N LYS A 45 17.08 5.64 14.93
CA LYS A 45 17.09 5.98 16.36
C LYS A 45 17.23 7.48 16.65
N ALA A 46 17.60 8.28 15.64
CA ALA A 46 17.73 9.74 15.74
C ALA A 46 17.12 10.45 14.52
N ALA A 47 16.78 11.74 14.65
CA ALA A 47 16.33 12.52 13.51
C ALA A 47 17.49 12.78 12.52
N GLY A 48 17.19 12.80 11.22
CA GLY A 48 18.21 12.99 10.19
C GLY A 48 17.65 12.95 8.76
N VAL A 49 18.53 12.64 7.82
CA VAL A 49 18.20 12.37 6.42
C VAL A 49 18.65 10.93 6.11
N VAL A 50 17.72 10.09 5.65
CA VAL A 50 18.05 8.71 5.28
C VAL A 50 18.69 8.70 3.89
N ALA A 51 19.79 7.98 3.74
CA ALA A 51 20.48 7.80 2.47
C ALA A 51 21.15 6.42 2.42
N GLY A 52 20.98 5.71 1.30
CA GLY A 52 21.53 4.38 1.06
C GLY A 52 20.50 3.26 1.11
N LEU A 53 19.20 3.53 1.01
CA LEU A 53 18.16 2.49 0.99
C LEU A 53 18.29 1.57 -0.23
N ASP A 54 18.63 2.11 -1.40
CA ASP A 54 18.91 1.28 -2.59
C ASP A 54 20.20 0.46 -2.43
N VAL A 55 21.19 0.98 -1.69
CA VAL A 55 22.43 0.24 -1.38
C VAL A 55 22.13 -0.91 -0.42
N ALA A 56 21.36 -0.66 0.64
CA ALA A 56 20.91 -1.68 1.57
C ALA A 56 20.09 -2.77 0.86
N ARG A 57 19.18 -2.39 -0.06
CA ARG A 57 18.47 -3.34 -0.92
C ARG A 57 19.44 -4.22 -1.71
N THR A 58 20.44 -3.61 -2.34
CA THR A 58 21.45 -4.32 -3.15
C THR A 58 22.20 -5.35 -2.31
N VAL A 59 22.47 -5.07 -1.03
CA VAL A 59 23.09 -6.03 -0.09
C VAL A 59 22.23 -7.29 0.05
N PHE A 60 20.95 -7.13 0.39
CA PHE A 60 20.05 -8.26 0.59
C PHE A 60 19.79 -9.05 -0.71
N GLU A 61 19.59 -8.36 -1.83
CA GLU A 61 19.40 -9.00 -3.14
C GLU A 61 20.65 -9.76 -3.62
N THR A 62 21.85 -9.31 -3.24
CA THR A 62 23.11 -9.99 -3.57
C THR A 62 23.28 -11.30 -2.78
N ILE A 63 22.80 -11.34 -1.54
CA ILE A 63 22.83 -12.55 -0.71
C ILE A 63 21.78 -13.55 -1.21
N ASP A 64 20.55 -13.09 -1.39
CA ASP A 64 19.42 -13.96 -1.70
C ASP A 64 18.30 -13.18 -2.39
N THR A 65 18.04 -13.54 -3.66
CA THR A 65 17.00 -12.90 -4.49
C THR A 65 15.57 -13.12 -3.98
N SER A 66 15.36 -14.05 -3.04
CA SER A 66 14.06 -14.25 -2.39
C SER A 66 13.76 -13.24 -1.28
N VAL A 67 14.77 -12.49 -0.80
CA VAL A 67 14.58 -11.45 0.21
C VAL A 67 13.88 -10.25 -0.41
N ARG A 68 12.69 -9.96 0.07
CA ARG A 68 11.89 -8.81 -0.34
C ARG A 68 12.21 -7.60 0.53
N PHE A 69 12.86 -6.61 -0.07
CA PHE A 69 13.13 -5.32 0.55
C PHE A 69 12.13 -4.25 0.06
N VAL A 70 11.40 -3.62 0.98
CA VAL A 70 10.41 -2.57 0.65
C VAL A 70 10.78 -1.27 1.38
N PRO A 71 11.28 -0.23 0.68
CA PRO A 71 11.49 1.07 1.28
C PRO A 71 10.14 1.69 1.68
N ARG A 72 10.10 2.34 2.85
CA ARG A 72 8.92 3.06 3.36
C ARG A 72 9.03 4.57 3.17
N VAL A 73 10.22 5.04 2.83
CA VAL A 73 10.53 6.43 2.47
C VAL A 73 11.48 6.45 1.29
N ALA A 74 11.60 7.59 0.60
CA ALA A 74 12.57 7.77 -0.46
C ALA A 74 13.97 8.06 0.10
N ASP A 75 15.02 7.68 -0.63
CA ASP A 75 16.38 8.13 -0.35
C ASP A 75 16.47 9.66 -0.41
N GLY A 76 17.13 10.28 0.57
CA GLY A 76 17.19 11.73 0.77
C GLY A 76 16.01 12.31 1.55
N ALA A 77 15.05 11.50 1.99
CA ALA A 77 13.94 11.99 2.80
C ALA A 77 14.39 12.35 4.24
N PRO A 78 13.82 13.42 4.85
CA PRO A 78 13.97 13.67 6.27
C PRO A 78 13.24 12.59 7.08
N VAL A 79 13.86 12.17 8.19
CA VAL A 79 13.35 11.10 9.07
C VAL A 79 13.42 11.52 10.53
N SER A 80 12.51 10.98 11.34
CA SER A 80 12.45 11.18 12.78
C SER A 80 12.86 9.92 13.55
N ALA A 81 13.24 10.08 14.82
CA ALA A 81 13.53 8.95 15.69
C ALA A 81 12.33 7.99 15.78
N ARG A 82 12.63 6.68 15.85
CA ARG A 82 11.69 5.54 15.84
C ARG A 82 10.92 5.34 14.53
N GLN A 83 11.26 6.07 13.46
CA GLN A 83 10.63 5.87 12.17
C GLN A 83 11.18 4.64 11.45
N THR A 84 10.28 3.78 10.95
CA THR A 84 10.63 2.68 10.04
C THR A 84 10.89 3.22 8.64
N VAL A 85 12.10 2.99 8.12
CA VAL A 85 12.53 3.47 6.78
C VAL A 85 12.47 2.38 5.71
N ALA A 86 12.50 1.12 6.10
CA ALA A 86 12.27 -0.02 5.20
C ALA A 86 11.78 -1.25 5.98
N THR A 87 11.12 -2.15 5.27
CA THR A 87 10.74 -3.48 5.78
C THR A 87 11.39 -4.56 4.92
N ILE A 88 11.83 -5.64 5.56
CA ILE A 88 12.56 -6.75 4.95
C ILE A 88 11.80 -8.03 5.28
N ASP A 89 11.62 -8.92 4.31
CA ASP A 89 10.86 -10.16 4.44
C ASP A 89 11.56 -11.25 3.63
N GLY A 90 11.91 -12.38 4.24
CA GLY A 90 12.72 -13.40 3.58
C GLY A 90 13.27 -14.47 4.54
N PRO A 91 14.13 -15.36 4.06
CA PRO A 91 14.82 -16.33 4.91
C PRO A 91 15.63 -15.63 6.00
N ALA A 92 15.44 -16.02 7.25
CA ALA A 92 16.04 -15.39 8.42
C ALA A 92 17.57 -15.41 8.34
N ARG A 93 18.14 -16.51 7.82
CA ARG A 93 19.58 -16.65 7.63
C ARG A 93 20.14 -15.61 6.65
N SER A 94 19.45 -15.39 5.53
CA SER A 94 19.82 -14.41 4.51
C SER A 94 19.71 -12.98 5.03
N ILE A 95 18.68 -12.68 5.83
CA ILE A 95 18.49 -11.36 6.44
C ILE A 95 19.63 -11.05 7.43
N LEU A 96 19.95 -11.98 8.33
CA LEU A 96 21.00 -11.77 9.34
C LEU A 96 22.40 -11.68 8.74
N ALA A 97 22.70 -12.53 7.74
CA ALA A 97 23.99 -12.48 7.03
C ALA A 97 24.25 -11.13 6.33
N GLY A 98 23.19 -10.41 5.95
CA GLY A 98 23.29 -9.09 5.31
C GLY A 98 23.21 -7.91 6.27
N GLU A 99 22.81 -8.13 7.52
CA GLU A 99 22.44 -7.08 8.46
C GLU A 99 23.58 -6.07 8.63
N ARG A 100 24.78 -6.55 9.01
CA ARG A 100 25.87 -5.68 9.40
C ARG A 100 26.39 -4.83 8.24
N VAL A 101 26.56 -5.45 7.06
CA VAL A 101 26.97 -4.74 5.84
C VAL A 101 25.91 -3.70 5.44
N ALA A 102 24.63 -4.07 5.41
CA ALA A 102 23.56 -3.15 5.05
C ALA A 102 23.48 -1.96 6.03
N LEU A 103 23.52 -2.21 7.33
CA LEU A 103 23.48 -1.17 8.36
C LEU A 103 24.71 -0.27 8.32
N ASN A 104 25.92 -0.81 8.18
CA ASN A 104 27.13 0.02 8.17
C ASN A 104 27.15 1.00 6.98
N LEU A 105 26.74 0.54 5.79
CA LEU A 105 26.66 1.39 4.59
C LEU A 105 25.54 2.43 4.71
N LEU A 106 24.33 1.99 5.10
CA LEU A 106 23.16 2.85 5.26
C LEU A 106 23.38 3.93 6.32
N GLN A 107 23.92 3.57 7.48
CA GLN A 107 24.15 4.51 8.59
C GLN A 107 25.24 5.53 8.25
N ARG A 108 26.32 5.11 7.57
CA ARG A 108 27.37 6.02 7.08
C ARG A 108 26.80 7.03 6.10
N MET A 109 26.11 6.55 5.06
CA MET A 109 25.52 7.41 4.03
C MET A 109 24.49 8.36 4.65
N SER A 110 23.61 7.87 5.51
CA SER A 110 22.63 8.69 6.21
C SER A 110 23.27 9.74 7.12
N GLY A 111 24.40 9.42 7.77
CA GLY A 111 25.19 10.38 8.55
C GLY A 111 25.74 11.53 7.70
N ILE A 112 26.32 11.21 6.53
CA ILE A 112 26.84 12.19 5.57
C ILE A 112 25.70 13.07 5.02
N ALA A 113 24.57 12.47 4.63
CA ALA A 113 23.40 13.20 4.12
C ALA A 113 22.81 14.14 5.19
N THR A 114 22.72 13.66 6.43
CA THR A 114 22.24 14.44 7.58
C THR A 114 23.15 15.64 7.85
N LEU A 115 24.47 15.44 7.90
CA LEU A 115 25.42 16.53 8.09
C LEU A 115 25.35 17.53 6.94
N THR A 116 25.29 17.06 5.70
CA THR A 116 25.19 17.91 4.52
C THR A 116 23.93 18.77 4.55
N SER A 117 22.78 18.19 4.89
CA SER A 117 21.51 18.91 5.01
C SER A 117 21.58 20.05 6.04
N ARG A 118 22.33 19.86 7.13
CA ARG A 118 22.57 20.93 8.12
C ARG A 118 23.38 22.10 7.53
N TYR A 119 24.43 21.81 6.76
CA TYR A 119 25.21 22.86 6.07
C TYR A 119 24.37 23.59 5.02
N VAL A 120 23.59 22.85 4.22
CA VAL A 120 22.68 23.42 3.21
C VAL A 120 21.62 24.31 3.85
N ALA A 121 21.07 23.88 5.00
CA ALA A 121 20.14 24.69 5.77
C ALA A 121 20.80 25.97 6.32
N ALA A 122 22.03 25.90 6.80
CA ALA A 122 22.76 27.04 7.37
C ALA A 122 23.01 28.17 6.35
N VAL A 123 23.23 27.82 5.07
CA VAL A 123 23.47 28.82 4.01
C VAL A 123 22.21 29.28 3.27
N ARG A 124 21.03 28.81 3.69
CA ARG A 124 19.76 29.18 3.08
C ARG A 124 19.57 30.71 3.12
N GLY A 125 19.18 31.28 1.98
CA GLY A 125 19.03 32.73 1.82
C GLY A 125 20.29 33.44 1.30
N THR A 126 21.38 32.68 1.08
CA THR A 126 22.54 33.14 0.31
C THR A 126 22.57 32.44 -1.06
N LYS A 127 23.47 32.86 -1.96
CA LYS A 127 23.72 32.15 -3.23
C LYS A 127 24.67 30.96 -3.11
N ALA A 128 25.29 30.78 -1.94
CA ALA A 128 26.35 29.81 -1.76
C ALA A 128 25.82 28.37 -1.84
N VAL A 129 26.54 27.52 -2.57
CA VAL A 129 26.26 26.08 -2.68
C VAL A 129 27.29 25.31 -1.87
N ILE A 130 26.82 24.37 -1.06
CA ILE A 130 27.69 23.45 -0.31
C ILE A 130 28.23 22.36 -1.23
N LEU A 131 29.56 22.22 -1.24
CA LEU A 131 30.28 21.21 -1.98
C LEU A 131 30.97 20.20 -1.04
N ASP A 132 31.02 18.96 -1.49
CA ASP A 132 31.91 17.97 -0.89
C ASP A 132 33.36 18.10 -1.38
N THR A 133 34.23 17.24 -0.86
CA THR A 133 35.62 17.15 -1.31
C THR A 133 35.98 15.72 -1.66
N ARG A 134 37.26 15.47 -1.97
CA ARG A 134 37.79 14.12 -2.15
C ARG A 134 38.28 13.44 -0.87
N LYS A 135 38.08 14.06 0.29
CA LYS A 135 38.41 13.49 1.61
C LYS A 135 37.34 12.46 2.00
N THR A 136 37.20 11.42 1.18
CA THR A 136 36.24 10.32 1.33
C THR A 136 36.93 9.09 1.88
N ALA A 137 36.16 8.14 2.40
CA ALA A 137 36.70 6.83 2.71
C ALA A 137 37.26 6.17 1.43
N PRO A 138 38.48 5.60 1.45
CA PRO A 138 39.00 4.84 0.33
C PRO A 138 38.06 3.70 -0.06
N GLY A 139 37.85 3.47 -1.36
CA GLY A 139 36.94 2.44 -1.86
C GLY A 139 35.43 2.76 -1.77
N LEU A 140 35.01 3.73 -0.96
CA LEU A 140 33.59 4.09 -0.74
C LEU A 140 33.19 5.44 -1.33
N ARG A 141 34.05 6.06 -2.14
CA ARG A 141 33.86 7.42 -2.65
C ARG A 141 32.49 7.62 -3.33
N VAL A 142 32.05 6.66 -4.14
CA VAL A 142 30.76 6.76 -4.84
C VAL A 142 29.61 6.89 -3.84
N LEU A 143 29.63 6.14 -2.74
CA LEU A 143 28.62 6.19 -1.69
C LEU A 143 28.66 7.52 -0.93
N ASP A 144 29.85 7.96 -0.52
CA ASP A 144 30.05 9.22 0.20
C ASP A 144 29.53 10.42 -0.62
N LYS A 145 29.89 10.47 -1.91
CA LYS A 145 29.44 11.51 -2.85
C LYS A 145 27.94 11.45 -3.12
N LEU A 146 27.38 10.25 -3.24
CA LEU A 146 25.94 10.07 -3.42
C LEU A 146 25.18 10.59 -2.20
N ALA A 147 25.65 10.29 -1.00
CA ALA A 147 25.06 10.75 0.25
C ALA A 147 25.06 12.28 0.37
N VAL A 148 26.13 12.96 -0.06
CA VAL A 148 26.16 14.44 -0.11
C VAL A 148 25.04 14.98 -1.01
N ARG A 149 24.85 14.41 -2.21
CA ARG A 149 23.76 14.83 -3.10
C ARG A 149 22.39 14.60 -2.49
N LEU A 150 22.18 13.47 -1.83
CA LEU A 150 20.93 13.15 -1.14
C LEU A 150 20.67 14.09 0.05
N GLY A 151 21.73 14.60 0.69
CA GLY A 151 21.64 15.67 1.70
C GLY A 151 21.45 17.08 1.13
N GLY A 152 21.34 17.24 -0.19
CA GLY A 152 21.13 18.53 -0.87
C GLY A 152 22.41 19.30 -1.24
N GLY A 153 23.59 18.74 -1.00
CA GLY A 153 24.85 19.30 -1.46
C GLY A 153 25.13 19.00 -2.93
N ARG A 154 26.24 19.51 -3.46
CA ARG A 154 26.72 19.20 -4.80
C ARG A 154 28.12 18.60 -4.77
N ASN A 155 28.39 17.70 -5.71
CA ASN A 155 29.73 17.11 -5.81
C ASN A 155 30.69 18.13 -6.42
N HIS A 156 31.87 18.28 -5.84
CA HIS A 156 32.94 19.13 -6.38
C HIS A 156 33.55 18.49 -7.65
N ARG A 157 34.39 17.48 -7.44
CA ARG A 157 34.84 16.52 -8.47
C ARG A 157 34.84 15.10 -7.91
N ILE A 158 34.66 14.11 -8.77
CA ILE A 158 34.70 12.70 -8.44
C ILE A 158 36.15 12.22 -8.29
N GLY A 159 37.05 12.61 -9.20
CA GLY A 159 38.36 11.99 -9.37
C GLY A 159 39.51 12.97 -9.53
N LEU A 160 40.69 12.47 -9.94
CA LEU A 160 41.78 13.32 -10.44
C LEU A 160 41.57 13.63 -11.94
N TYR A 161 40.67 12.87 -12.58
CA TYR A 161 40.54 12.73 -14.02
C TYR A 161 39.44 13.60 -14.63
N ASP A 162 38.54 14.17 -13.82
CA ASP A 162 37.30 14.82 -14.27
C ASP A 162 37.27 16.34 -14.07
N MET A 163 38.24 16.90 -13.34
CA MET A 163 38.42 18.35 -13.20
C MET A 163 39.85 18.70 -12.79
N VAL A 164 40.41 19.74 -13.41
CA VAL A 164 41.72 20.26 -13.03
C VAL A 164 41.59 21.15 -11.80
N LEU A 165 42.37 20.84 -10.77
CA LEU A 165 42.49 21.64 -9.54
C LEU A 165 43.97 21.90 -9.27
N ILE A 166 44.41 23.13 -9.54
CA ILE A 166 45.77 23.59 -9.29
C ILE A 166 45.85 24.08 -7.85
N LYS A 167 46.37 23.22 -6.96
CA LYS A 167 46.66 23.56 -5.56
C LYS A 167 48.05 24.15 -5.38
N ASP A 168 48.33 24.70 -4.21
CA ASP A 168 49.62 25.26 -3.82
C ASP A 168 50.87 24.42 -4.19
N ASN A 169 50.83 23.10 -3.99
CA ASN A 169 51.96 22.22 -4.35
C ASN A 169 52.22 22.18 -5.87
N HIS A 170 51.18 22.32 -6.69
CA HIS A 170 51.34 22.39 -8.14
C HIS A 170 51.91 23.75 -8.56
N ILE A 171 51.46 24.83 -7.92
CA ILE A 171 51.98 26.19 -8.14
C ILE A 171 53.47 26.24 -7.78
N ALA A 172 53.84 25.70 -6.63
CA ALA A 172 55.23 25.63 -6.19
C ALA A 172 56.09 24.81 -7.17
N ALA A 173 55.58 23.66 -7.65
CA ALA A 173 56.28 22.83 -8.62
C ALA A 173 56.40 23.48 -10.01
N ALA A 174 55.40 24.26 -10.43
CA ALA A 174 55.38 24.97 -11.72
C ALA A 174 56.11 26.34 -11.67
N GLY A 175 56.43 26.83 -10.47
CA GLY A 175 57.10 28.10 -10.23
C GLY A 175 56.18 29.33 -10.11
N SER A 176 54.99 29.31 -10.71
CA SER A 176 53.97 30.36 -10.56
C SER A 176 52.57 29.89 -10.96
N ILE A 177 51.54 30.66 -10.59
CA ILE A 177 50.15 30.40 -11.01
C ILE A 177 50.05 30.50 -12.53
N THR A 178 50.62 31.56 -13.12
CA THR A 178 50.67 31.75 -14.58
C THR A 178 51.26 30.55 -15.30
N ALA A 179 52.42 30.05 -14.85
CA ALA A 179 53.07 28.89 -15.47
C ALA A 179 52.20 27.64 -15.38
N ALA A 180 51.60 27.38 -14.21
CA ALA A 180 50.73 26.23 -13.99
C ALA A 180 49.48 26.27 -14.89
N VAL A 181 48.79 27.42 -14.95
CA VAL A 181 47.57 27.57 -15.76
C VAL A 181 47.86 27.49 -17.24
N GLN A 182 48.96 28.09 -17.73
CA GLN A 182 49.35 27.99 -19.14
C GLN A 182 49.69 26.55 -19.54
N ALA A 183 50.40 25.81 -18.68
CA ALA A 183 50.69 24.40 -18.90
C ALA A 183 49.40 23.57 -18.95
N VAL A 184 48.41 23.85 -18.10
CA VAL A 184 47.09 23.19 -18.18
C VAL A 184 46.40 23.55 -19.49
N LYS A 185 46.35 24.83 -19.87
CA LYS A 185 45.69 25.28 -21.11
C LYS A 185 46.29 24.65 -22.36
N SER A 186 47.60 24.40 -22.40
CA SER A 186 48.24 23.74 -23.55
C SER A 186 47.94 22.24 -23.66
N HIS A 187 47.60 21.58 -22.54
CA HIS A 187 47.37 20.12 -22.48
C HIS A 187 45.90 19.71 -22.37
N ASN A 188 45.01 20.60 -21.92
CA ASN A 188 43.61 20.30 -21.62
C ASN A 188 42.73 20.14 -22.88
N ARG A 189 43.03 19.13 -23.69
CA ARG A 189 42.29 18.83 -24.94
C ARG A 189 40.87 18.32 -24.70
N ALA A 190 40.60 17.81 -23.50
CA ALA A 190 39.29 17.31 -23.09
C ALA A 190 38.33 18.42 -22.63
N GLY A 191 38.79 19.68 -22.54
CA GLY A 191 37.95 20.80 -22.12
C GLY A 191 37.48 20.69 -20.67
N LEU A 192 38.30 20.11 -19.79
CA LEU A 192 37.98 20.00 -18.35
C LEU A 192 37.96 21.40 -17.72
N LYS A 193 37.08 21.61 -16.73
CA LYS A 193 37.10 22.84 -15.93
C LYS A 193 38.42 22.98 -15.18
N VAL A 194 38.92 24.21 -15.09
CA VAL A 194 40.17 24.57 -14.42
C VAL A 194 39.88 25.42 -13.20
N GLU A 195 40.18 24.88 -12.03
CA GLU A 195 40.13 25.57 -10.75
C GLU A 195 41.54 25.85 -10.22
N VAL A 196 41.75 27.05 -9.66
CA VAL A 196 43.02 27.46 -9.05
C VAL A 196 42.82 27.88 -7.61
N GLU A 197 43.65 27.35 -6.72
CA GLU A 197 43.72 27.75 -5.32
C GLU A 197 44.61 28.99 -5.16
N VAL A 198 44.11 29.99 -4.42
CA VAL A 198 44.84 31.24 -4.13
C VAL A 198 44.85 31.53 -2.64
N LYS A 199 45.95 32.11 -2.16
CA LYS A 199 46.22 32.39 -0.72
C LYS A 199 46.04 33.85 -0.35
N ASN A 200 46.05 34.77 -1.31
CA ASN A 200 45.91 36.21 -1.09
C ASN A 200 45.24 36.93 -2.30
N LEU A 201 44.98 38.22 -2.16
CA LEU A 201 44.30 39.03 -3.19
C LEU A 201 45.16 39.29 -4.43
N ASP A 202 46.48 39.17 -4.36
CA ASP A 202 47.37 39.35 -5.51
C ASP A 202 47.35 38.12 -6.40
N GLU A 203 47.42 36.93 -5.81
CA GLU A 203 47.21 35.65 -6.49
C GLU A 203 45.80 35.56 -7.11
N LEU A 204 44.78 36.09 -6.43
CA LEU A 204 43.42 36.22 -6.99
C LEU A 204 43.42 37.06 -8.28
N ARG A 205 44.10 38.21 -8.30
CA ARG A 205 44.18 39.07 -9.48
C ARG A 205 44.94 38.38 -10.62
N GLU A 206 46.01 37.65 -10.30
CA GLU A 206 46.76 36.84 -11.27
C GLU A 206 45.85 35.76 -11.89
N ALA A 207 45.15 34.97 -11.07
CA ALA A 207 44.25 33.92 -11.54
C ALA A 207 43.09 34.46 -12.39
N LEU A 208 42.51 35.62 -12.02
CA LEU A 208 41.46 36.29 -12.80
C LEU A 208 41.96 36.73 -14.18
N ALA A 209 43.17 37.28 -14.27
CA ALA A 209 43.76 37.69 -15.55
C ALA A 209 43.99 36.51 -16.51
N LEU A 210 44.17 35.31 -15.96
CA LEU A 210 44.38 34.09 -16.72
C LEU A 210 43.08 33.46 -17.23
N GLY A 211 41.90 33.92 -16.78
CA GLY A 211 40.60 33.42 -17.24
C GLY A 211 40.43 31.92 -16.98
N VAL A 212 40.46 31.54 -15.70
CA VAL A 212 40.15 30.19 -15.20
C VAL A 212 38.67 30.07 -14.86
N ASP A 213 38.14 28.84 -14.83
CA ASP A 213 36.71 28.60 -14.64
C ASP A 213 36.26 28.85 -13.19
N ARG A 214 37.15 28.61 -12.22
CA ARG A 214 36.88 28.76 -10.79
C ARG A 214 38.13 29.15 -10.01
N ILE A 215 37.96 29.94 -8.95
CA ILE A 215 39.05 30.28 -8.03
C ILE A 215 38.66 29.90 -6.60
N MET A 216 39.52 29.12 -5.95
CA MET A 216 39.36 28.68 -4.56
C MET A 216 40.14 29.62 -3.63
N LEU A 217 39.42 30.25 -2.70
CA LEU A 217 39.96 31.09 -1.64
C LEU A 217 40.33 30.19 -0.45
N ASP A 218 41.62 29.87 -0.28
CA ASP A 218 42.08 28.97 0.78
C ASP A 218 42.38 29.71 2.08
N ASN A 219 41.68 29.34 3.16
CA ASN A 219 41.89 29.83 4.52
C ASN A 219 41.90 31.38 4.67
N MET A 220 41.26 32.11 3.75
CA MET A 220 41.10 33.57 3.87
C MET A 220 40.08 33.92 4.95
N ASN A 221 40.30 35.02 5.67
CA ASN A 221 39.32 35.52 6.64
C ASN A 221 38.12 36.19 5.94
N LEU A 222 37.04 36.45 6.69
CA LEU A 222 35.78 37.00 6.15
C LEU A 222 35.93 38.37 5.48
N GLU A 223 36.85 39.21 5.95
CA GLU A 223 37.08 40.53 5.36
C GLU A 223 37.75 40.40 3.99
N VAL A 224 38.81 39.60 3.91
CA VAL A 224 39.53 39.31 2.67
C VAL A 224 38.62 38.62 1.66
N MET A 225 37.75 37.69 2.09
CA MET A 225 36.76 37.06 1.21
C MET A 225 35.78 38.06 0.60
N ARG A 226 35.28 39.05 1.36
CA ARG A 226 34.40 40.11 0.81
C ARG A 226 35.13 40.96 -0.22
N GLN A 227 36.40 41.29 0.04
CA GLN A 227 37.24 42.01 -0.92
C GLN A 227 37.46 41.17 -2.18
N ALA A 228 37.71 39.86 -2.05
CA ALA A 228 37.86 38.94 -3.17
C ALA A 228 36.60 38.88 -4.05
N VAL A 229 35.42 38.78 -3.43
CA VAL A 229 34.12 38.82 -4.13
C VAL A 229 33.95 40.14 -4.89
N SER A 230 34.30 41.27 -4.27
CA SER A 230 34.26 42.58 -4.93
C SER A 230 35.25 42.69 -6.10
N ILE A 231 36.45 42.11 -5.99
CA ILE A 231 37.48 42.13 -7.05
C ILE A 231 37.07 41.22 -8.22
N ALA A 232 36.53 40.03 -7.93
CA ALA A 232 36.08 39.11 -8.96
C ALA A 232 34.90 39.69 -9.74
N ALA A 233 33.98 40.41 -9.06
CA ALA A 233 32.83 41.10 -9.66
C ALA A 233 32.01 40.20 -10.61
N GLY A 234 31.87 38.92 -10.27
CA GLY A 234 31.12 37.93 -11.05
C GLY A 234 31.81 37.40 -12.31
N ARG A 235 33.10 37.72 -12.54
CA ARG A 235 33.86 37.24 -13.71
C ARG A 235 34.15 35.74 -13.68
N THR A 236 34.26 35.15 -12.49
CA THR A 236 34.62 33.74 -12.25
C THR A 236 33.93 33.25 -10.97
N GLU A 237 33.55 31.97 -10.91
CA GLU A 237 33.01 31.35 -9.68
C GLU A 237 34.05 31.40 -8.56
N LEU A 238 33.65 31.88 -7.38
CA LEU A 238 34.49 31.85 -6.18
C LEU A 238 34.05 30.72 -5.24
N GLU A 239 35.02 29.91 -4.84
CA GLU A 239 34.85 28.82 -3.88
C GLU A 239 35.61 29.12 -2.59
N ALA A 240 34.96 29.05 -1.44
CA ALA A 240 35.64 29.14 -0.14
C ALA A 240 36.03 27.74 0.35
N SER A 241 37.25 27.59 0.86
CA SER A 241 37.75 26.34 1.45
C SER A 241 38.64 26.62 2.65
N GLY A 242 38.71 25.64 3.56
CA GLY A 242 39.54 25.72 4.77
C GLY A 242 38.78 26.27 5.98
N GLY A 243 38.95 25.63 7.15
CA GLY A 243 38.32 26.06 8.40
C GLY A 243 36.78 26.09 8.42
N VAL A 244 36.11 25.48 7.45
CA VAL A 244 34.63 25.51 7.35
C VAL A 244 34.02 24.56 8.38
N SER A 245 33.17 25.11 9.25
CA SER A 245 32.36 24.41 10.24
C SER A 245 30.92 24.91 10.19
N LEU A 246 29.99 24.26 10.91
CA LEU A 246 28.62 24.74 11.03
C LEU A 246 28.53 26.13 11.71
N ASP A 247 29.52 26.48 12.52
CA ASP A 247 29.58 27.79 13.19
C ASP A 247 30.07 28.89 12.25
N THR A 248 30.91 28.55 11.26
CA THR A 248 31.52 29.55 10.34
C THR A 248 30.84 29.65 8.99
N VAL A 249 30.17 28.59 8.51
CA VAL A 249 29.67 28.49 7.13
C VAL A 249 28.68 29.60 6.76
N THR A 250 27.82 30.02 7.69
CA THR A 250 26.83 31.07 7.45
C THR A 250 27.49 32.40 7.12
N ASP A 251 28.52 32.77 7.88
CA ASP A 251 29.22 34.04 7.66
C ASP A 251 30.11 33.98 6.42
N ILE A 252 30.71 32.82 6.13
CA ILE A 252 31.41 32.57 4.86
C ILE A 252 30.44 32.77 3.69
N ALA A 253 29.26 32.17 3.72
CA ALA A 253 28.25 32.29 2.67
C ALA A 253 27.79 33.74 2.47
N ARG A 254 27.66 34.51 3.55
CA ARG A 254 27.30 35.95 3.52
C ARG A 254 28.37 36.84 2.91
N THR A 255 29.60 36.37 2.72
CA THR A 255 30.62 37.14 1.98
C THR A 255 30.26 37.30 0.50
N GLY A 256 29.40 36.43 -0.04
CA GLY A 256 29.01 36.42 -1.44
C GLY A 256 29.84 35.51 -2.33
N VAL A 257 30.54 34.51 -1.76
CA VAL A 257 31.10 33.40 -2.53
C VAL A 257 29.99 32.54 -3.14
N ASP A 258 30.29 31.86 -4.25
CA ASP A 258 29.32 31.03 -4.98
C ASP A 258 29.26 29.61 -4.42
N LEU A 259 30.38 29.12 -3.91
CA LEU A 259 30.57 27.73 -3.51
C LEU A 259 31.34 27.65 -2.20
N ILE A 260 31.08 26.62 -1.39
CA ILE A 260 31.82 26.36 -0.15
C ILE A 260 32.14 24.87 -0.06
N SER A 261 33.42 24.54 -0.08
CA SER A 261 33.91 23.16 0.03
C SER A 261 34.09 22.74 1.48
N VAL A 262 33.37 21.68 1.88
CA VAL A 262 33.36 21.18 3.26
C VAL A 262 33.90 19.76 3.31
N GLY A 263 35.15 19.62 3.75
CA GLY A 263 35.80 18.31 3.88
C GLY A 263 35.11 17.40 4.90
N ALA A 264 34.67 17.99 6.03
CA ALA A 264 34.10 17.27 7.15
C ALA A 264 32.84 16.46 6.79
N LEU A 265 32.16 16.78 5.68
CA LEU A 265 30.98 16.06 5.21
C LEU A 265 31.24 14.56 5.04
N THR A 266 32.41 14.16 4.55
CA THR A 266 32.68 12.77 4.15
C THR A 266 33.68 12.04 5.06
N HIS A 267 34.58 12.76 5.75
CA HIS A 267 35.55 12.14 6.66
C HIS A 267 35.21 12.28 8.15
N SER A 268 34.24 13.14 8.52
CA SER A 268 33.90 13.42 9.92
C SER A 268 32.41 13.29 10.25
N ALA A 269 31.57 12.88 9.30
CA ALA A 269 30.16 12.63 9.59
C ALA A 269 30.00 11.47 10.57
N ALA A 270 29.28 11.72 11.67
CA ALA A 270 28.82 10.65 12.55
C ALA A 270 27.75 9.82 11.82
N ALA A 271 27.83 8.50 11.96
CA ALA A 271 26.82 7.60 11.42
C ALA A 271 25.45 7.89 12.05
N LEU A 272 24.39 7.87 11.24
CA LEU A 272 23.02 7.98 11.77
C LEU A 272 22.63 6.62 12.33
N ASP A 273 22.31 6.54 13.61
CA ASP A 273 21.97 5.28 14.28
C ASP A 273 20.68 4.67 13.72
N ILE A 274 20.78 3.47 13.14
CA ILE A 274 19.68 2.71 12.54
C ILE A 274 19.86 1.26 12.97
N SER A 275 18.79 0.64 13.50
CA SER A 275 18.76 -0.78 13.82
C SER A 275 17.95 -1.58 12.81
N LEU A 276 18.28 -2.86 12.68
CA LEU A 276 17.39 -3.86 12.13
C LEU A 276 16.72 -4.58 13.29
N ASP A 277 15.42 -4.36 13.45
CA ASP A 277 14.64 -5.08 14.45
C ASP A 277 13.89 -6.19 13.72
N LEU A 278 14.27 -7.45 13.98
CA LEU A 278 13.47 -8.59 13.56
C LEU A 278 12.19 -8.61 14.38
N GLU A 279 11.05 -8.79 13.72
CA GLU A 279 9.78 -8.94 14.41
C GLU A 279 9.86 -10.22 15.23
N GLU A 280 9.75 -10.13 16.57
CA GLU A 280 9.57 -11.35 17.36
C GLU A 280 8.43 -12.13 16.73
N GLN A 281 8.66 -13.42 16.45
CA GLN A 281 7.54 -14.32 16.24
C GLN A 281 6.75 -14.24 17.54
N SER A 282 5.67 -13.44 17.54
CA SER A 282 4.82 -13.34 18.71
C SER A 282 4.49 -14.78 19.08
N PRO A 283 4.79 -15.24 20.30
CA PRO A 283 4.60 -16.64 20.68
C PRO A 283 3.11 -17.01 20.79
N VAL A 284 2.23 -16.21 20.20
CA VAL A 284 0.78 -16.35 20.22
C VAL A 284 0.33 -16.46 18.77
N SER A 285 0.28 -17.70 18.32
CA SER A 285 -0.39 -18.12 17.09
C SER A 285 -1.91 -18.11 17.30
N LEU A 286 -2.68 -18.14 16.21
CA LEU A 286 -4.13 -18.35 16.32
C LEU A 286 -4.47 -19.65 17.10
N ALA A 287 -3.60 -20.65 17.07
CA ALA A 287 -3.79 -21.90 17.80
C ALA A 287 -3.81 -21.70 19.33
N ASP A 288 -3.06 -20.73 19.84
CA ASP A 288 -3.06 -20.40 21.27
C ASP A 288 -4.38 -19.79 21.73
N TYR A 289 -5.08 -19.07 20.84
CA TYR A 289 -6.43 -18.60 21.11
C TYR A 289 -7.43 -19.75 21.08
N GLN A 290 -7.31 -20.67 20.13
CA GLN A 290 -8.20 -21.83 20.01
C GLN A 290 -8.12 -22.76 21.23
N ALA A 291 -7.02 -22.72 22.00
CA ALA A 291 -6.88 -23.44 23.26
C ALA A 291 -7.60 -22.79 24.45
N LEU A 292 -8.06 -21.53 24.33
CA LEU A 292 -8.78 -20.82 25.38
C LEU A 292 -10.26 -21.22 25.43
N SER A 293 -10.87 -21.09 26.61
CA SER A 293 -12.32 -21.19 26.75
C SER A 293 -13.03 -19.99 26.13
N GLU A 294 -14.30 -20.14 25.75
CA GLU A 294 -15.10 -19.05 25.18
C GLU A 294 -15.21 -17.84 26.13
N ASP A 295 -15.26 -18.07 27.45
CA ASP A 295 -15.28 -17.00 28.46
C ASP A 295 -13.96 -16.22 28.48
N GLN A 296 -12.82 -16.91 28.37
CA GLN A 296 -11.50 -16.27 28.31
C GLN A 296 -11.36 -15.41 27.06
N VAL A 297 -11.80 -15.93 25.91
CA VAL A 297 -11.76 -15.20 24.63
C VAL A 297 -12.70 -14.00 24.67
N SER A 298 -13.90 -14.17 25.21
CA SER A 298 -14.87 -13.08 25.36
C SER A 298 -14.32 -11.97 26.25
N ALA A 299 -13.75 -12.32 27.41
CA ALA A 299 -13.15 -11.35 28.33
C ALA A 299 -11.98 -10.58 27.67
N ARG A 300 -11.17 -11.26 26.85
CA ARG A 300 -10.10 -10.62 26.07
C ARG A 300 -10.63 -9.65 25.03
N ILE A 301 -11.64 -10.04 24.24
CA ILE A 301 -12.27 -9.14 23.25
C ILE A 301 -12.81 -7.89 23.93
N GLU A 302 -13.51 -8.05 25.06
CA GLU A 302 -14.05 -6.92 25.82
C GLU A 302 -12.96 -6.02 26.37
N GLN A 303 -11.85 -6.59 26.85
CA GLN A 303 -10.69 -5.82 27.31
C GLN A 303 -10.03 -5.05 26.16
N ALA A 304 -9.76 -5.72 25.04
CA ALA A 304 -9.15 -5.08 23.88
C ALA A 304 -10.04 -3.96 23.29
N ARG A 305 -11.37 -4.13 23.28
CA ARG A 305 -12.30 -3.06 22.91
C ARG A 305 -12.22 -1.87 23.85
N ARG A 306 -12.10 -2.09 25.17
CA ARG A 306 -11.93 -0.99 26.15
C ARG A 306 -10.61 -0.26 25.94
N ASP A 307 -9.53 -0.99 25.71
CA ASP A 307 -8.18 -0.44 25.59
C ASP A 307 -7.97 0.32 24.27
N LEU A 308 -8.53 -0.18 23.16
CA LEU A 308 -8.51 0.53 21.87
C LEU A 308 -9.51 1.70 21.85
N GLY A 309 -10.60 1.61 22.61
CA GLY A 309 -11.58 2.68 22.76
C GLY A 309 -12.07 3.22 21.41
N LYS A 310 -11.97 4.54 21.22
CA LYS A 310 -12.42 5.23 20.01
C LYS A 310 -11.60 4.91 18.75
N ASP A 311 -10.41 4.33 18.92
CA ASP A 311 -9.54 4.01 17.79
C ASP A 311 -10.02 2.75 17.04
N LEU A 312 -11.05 2.05 17.54
CA LEU A 312 -11.60 0.83 16.97
C LEU A 312 -13.09 0.99 16.62
N VAL A 313 -13.47 0.45 15.47
CA VAL A 313 -14.86 0.08 15.16
C VAL A 313 -14.94 -1.36 14.64
N ILE A 314 -15.89 -2.12 15.13
CA ILE A 314 -16.19 -3.50 14.73
C ILE A 314 -17.51 -3.51 13.96
N LEU A 315 -17.47 -3.91 12.71
CA LEU A 315 -18.62 -3.99 11.81
C LEU A 315 -18.99 -5.46 11.59
N ALA A 316 -20.25 -5.86 11.79
CA ALA A 316 -20.67 -7.25 11.60
C ALA A 316 -21.86 -7.40 10.66
N HIS A 317 -21.73 -8.30 9.69
CA HIS A 317 -22.83 -8.63 8.78
C HIS A 317 -23.95 -9.40 9.49
N HIS A 318 -25.21 -9.26 9.03
CA HIS A 318 -26.36 -9.99 9.60
C HIS A 318 -26.22 -11.53 9.64
N TYR A 319 -25.38 -12.10 8.76
CA TYR A 319 -25.10 -13.55 8.71
C TYR A 319 -23.98 -14.00 9.67
N GLN A 320 -23.38 -13.08 10.41
CA GLN A 320 -22.41 -13.45 11.44
C GLN A 320 -23.08 -14.22 12.57
N ARG A 321 -22.26 -14.97 13.31
CA ARG A 321 -22.67 -15.74 14.48
C ARG A 321 -22.91 -14.80 15.66
N ASP A 322 -23.79 -15.18 16.58
CA ASP A 322 -24.12 -14.35 17.75
C ASP A 322 -22.91 -14.07 18.64
N GLU A 323 -21.97 -15.02 18.74
CA GLU A 323 -20.76 -14.83 19.55
C GLU A 323 -19.84 -13.74 18.98
N VAL A 324 -19.97 -13.38 17.70
CA VAL A 324 -19.24 -12.26 17.07
C VAL A 324 -20.09 -11.00 17.10
N VAL A 325 -21.39 -11.10 16.76
CA VAL A 325 -22.32 -9.97 16.67
C VAL A 325 -22.42 -9.20 17.99
N ARG A 326 -22.34 -9.88 19.15
CA ARG A 326 -22.36 -9.22 20.47
C ARG A 326 -21.24 -8.19 20.68
N PHE A 327 -20.16 -8.26 19.90
CA PHE A 327 -19.02 -7.34 19.99
C PHE A 327 -19.04 -6.26 18.91
N ALA A 328 -20.00 -6.30 17.98
CA ALA A 328 -20.09 -5.33 16.91
C ALA A 328 -20.61 -3.98 17.41
N ASP A 329 -20.04 -2.89 16.89
CA ASP A 329 -20.54 -1.54 17.08
C ASP A 329 -21.70 -1.25 16.11
N LEU A 330 -21.65 -1.86 14.91
CA LEU A 330 -22.73 -1.80 13.93
C LEU A 330 -23.02 -3.17 13.32
N ARG A 331 -24.31 -3.45 13.16
CA ARG A 331 -24.86 -4.60 12.43
C ARG A 331 -25.63 -4.12 11.21
N GLY A 332 -25.36 -4.69 10.04
CA GLY A 332 -26.00 -4.24 8.79
C GLY A 332 -25.80 -5.19 7.62
N ASP A 333 -26.39 -4.82 6.49
CA ASP A 333 -26.11 -5.45 5.20
C ASP A 333 -24.78 -4.96 4.60
N SER A 334 -24.39 -5.53 3.46
CA SER A 334 -23.10 -5.24 2.82
C SER A 334 -22.89 -3.75 2.51
N LEU A 335 -23.95 -3.04 2.13
CA LEU A 335 -23.88 -1.64 1.73
C LEU A 335 -23.93 -0.72 2.94
N GLU A 336 -24.83 -1.00 3.88
CA GLU A 336 -24.94 -0.27 5.15
C GLU A 336 -23.60 -0.27 5.89
N LEU A 337 -22.96 -1.43 6.01
CA LEU A 337 -21.66 -1.55 6.68
C LEU A 337 -20.52 -0.84 5.92
N SER A 338 -20.52 -0.93 4.59
CA SER A 338 -19.48 -0.26 3.78
C SER A 338 -19.60 1.27 3.87
N ARG A 339 -20.82 1.81 3.94
CA ARG A 339 -21.06 3.25 4.16
C ARG A 339 -20.68 3.66 5.57
N ALA A 340 -21.08 2.89 6.58
CA ALA A 340 -20.72 3.17 7.95
C ALA A 340 -19.19 3.19 8.16
N ALA A 341 -18.46 2.27 7.52
CA ALA A 341 -17.00 2.29 7.53
C ALA A 341 -16.42 3.62 7.00
N ALA A 342 -17.03 4.20 5.97
CA ALA A 342 -16.61 5.46 5.36
C ALA A 342 -17.00 6.70 6.20
N GLU A 343 -18.07 6.60 6.97
CA GLU A 343 -18.57 7.68 7.83
C GLU A 343 -17.80 7.78 9.16
N VAL A 344 -17.26 6.67 9.65
CA VAL A 344 -16.39 6.66 10.83
C VAL A 344 -15.07 7.36 10.50
N ARG A 345 -14.84 8.54 11.06
CA ARG A 345 -13.60 9.33 10.86
C ARG A 345 -12.61 9.23 12.01
N ASP A 346 -13.10 8.92 13.21
CA ASP A 346 -12.28 8.96 14.44
C ASP A 346 -11.55 7.64 14.72
N ALA A 347 -12.03 6.51 14.18
CA ALA A 347 -11.40 5.22 14.39
C ALA A 347 -10.21 5.00 13.45
N ARG A 348 -9.05 4.66 14.01
CA ARG A 348 -7.85 4.24 13.27
C ARG A 348 -8.02 2.85 12.66
N TYR A 349 -8.71 1.96 13.36
CA TYR A 349 -8.88 0.55 13.00
C TYR A 349 -10.35 0.21 12.75
N ILE A 350 -10.60 -0.47 11.63
CA ILE A 350 -11.91 -0.98 11.25
C ILE A 350 -11.79 -2.50 11.12
N VAL A 351 -12.42 -3.23 12.03
CA VAL A 351 -12.47 -4.69 11.96
C VAL A 351 -13.78 -5.11 11.30
N PHE A 352 -13.69 -5.66 10.09
CA PHE A 352 -14.84 -6.06 9.30
C PHE A 352 -15.14 -7.55 9.49
N CYS A 353 -16.10 -7.86 10.36
CA CYS A 353 -16.64 -9.20 10.60
C CYS A 353 -17.64 -9.57 9.50
N GLY A 354 -17.10 -9.96 8.35
CA GLY A 354 -17.85 -10.40 7.18
C GLY A 354 -16.97 -11.25 6.27
N VAL A 355 -17.11 -11.07 4.97
CA VAL A 355 -16.28 -11.73 3.95
C VAL A 355 -15.39 -10.73 3.23
N ASP A 356 -14.35 -11.24 2.59
CA ASP A 356 -13.27 -10.51 1.90
C ASP A 356 -13.73 -9.34 1.02
N PHE A 357 -14.68 -9.54 0.10
CA PHE A 357 -15.11 -8.45 -0.80
C PHE A 357 -15.79 -7.29 -0.07
N MET A 358 -16.41 -7.55 1.09
CA MET A 358 -17.04 -6.52 1.91
C MET A 358 -15.96 -5.66 2.57
N ALA A 359 -14.92 -6.31 3.10
CA ALA A 359 -13.75 -5.63 3.66
C ALA A 359 -12.99 -4.84 2.58
N GLU A 360 -12.88 -5.34 1.35
CA GLU A 360 -12.33 -4.57 0.21
C GLU A 360 -13.15 -3.31 -0.07
N THR A 361 -14.47 -3.42 -0.05
CA THR A 361 -15.36 -2.28 -0.28
C THR A 361 -15.20 -1.24 0.83
N ALA A 362 -15.10 -1.66 2.08
CA ALA A 362 -14.78 -0.76 3.19
C ALA A 362 -13.40 -0.09 2.97
N ALA A 363 -12.35 -0.86 2.66
CA ALA A 363 -11.00 -0.33 2.42
C ALA A 363 -10.94 0.69 1.27
N MET A 364 -11.79 0.56 0.24
CA MET A 364 -11.90 1.53 -0.85
C MET A 364 -12.54 2.87 -0.44
N LEU A 365 -13.41 2.86 0.58
CA LEU A 365 -14.20 4.03 0.99
C LEU A 365 -13.62 4.75 2.21
N CYS A 366 -12.78 4.09 3.00
CA CYS A 366 -12.17 4.64 4.20
C CYS A 366 -11.07 5.67 3.89
N ALA A 367 -10.72 6.49 4.88
CA ALA A 367 -9.61 7.44 4.74
C ALA A 367 -8.25 6.70 4.65
N PRO A 368 -7.24 7.25 3.95
CA PRO A 368 -5.92 6.63 3.81
C PRO A 368 -5.18 6.36 5.14
N THR A 369 -5.59 7.02 6.22
CA THR A 369 -5.04 6.86 7.57
C THR A 369 -5.69 5.72 8.35
N GLN A 370 -6.81 5.17 7.87
CA GLN A 370 -7.54 4.09 8.50
C GLN A 370 -7.06 2.74 7.99
N ILE A 371 -7.08 1.74 8.88
CA ILE A 371 -6.62 0.39 8.61
C ILE A 371 -7.82 -0.54 8.71
N VAL A 372 -8.18 -1.17 7.60
CA VAL A 372 -9.26 -2.17 7.55
C VAL A 372 -8.68 -3.57 7.69
N CYS A 373 -9.16 -4.33 8.67
CA CYS A 373 -8.74 -5.70 8.95
C CYS A 373 -9.94 -6.65 8.84
N ILE A 374 -9.69 -7.87 8.36
CA ILE A 374 -10.67 -8.98 8.42
C ILE A 374 -10.18 -10.05 9.41
N PRO A 375 -10.98 -10.50 10.40
CA PRO A 375 -10.48 -11.44 11.40
C PRO A 375 -9.94 -12.76 10.82
N ALA A 376 -10.46 -13.21 9.68
CA ALA A 376 -9.97 -14.38 8.98
C ALA A 376 -9.85 -14.12 7.47
N ARG A 377 -8.62 -14.17 6.93
CA ARG A 377 -8.39 -14.08 5.47
C ARG A 377 -9.10 -15.18 4.68
N ALA A 378 -9.37 -16.32 5.30
CA ALA A 378 -10.07 -17.45 4.68
C ALA A 378 -11.59 -17.24 4.56
N ALA A 379 -12.16 -16.16 5.13
CA ALA A 379 -13.58 -15.82 4.99
C ALA A 379 -13.88 -15.24 3.59
N VAL A 380 -13.71 -16.08 2.58
CA VAL A 380 -13.85 -15.72 1.17
C VAL A 380 -15.22 -16.13 0.65
N CYS A 381 -15.92 -15.21 -0.02
CA CYS A 381 -17.21 -15.54 -0.64
C CYS A 381 -17.02 -16.40 -1.91
N PRO A 382 -17.47 -17.67 -1.94
CA PRO A 382 -17.26 -18.52 -3.11
C PRO A 382 -17.90 -17.95 -4.38
N MET A 383 -19.07 -17.32 -4.25
CA MET A 383 -19.78 -16.71 -5.38
C MET A 383 -19.02 -15.51 -5.95
N ALA A 384 -18.39 -14.68 -5.12
CA ALA A 384 -17.57 -13.56 -5.58
C ALA A 384 -16.35 -14.06 -6.39
N GLN A 385 -15.82 -15.25 -6.07
CA GLN A 385 -14.74 -15.89 -6.81
C GLN A 385 -15.17 -16.46 -8.17
N MET A 386 -16.47 -16.69 -8.39
CA MET A 386 -16.95 -17.25 -9.66
C MET A 386 -16.82 -16.28 -10.84
N ALA A 387 -16.56 -14.99 -10.58
CA ALA A 387 -16.26 -13.99 -11.60
C ALA A 387 -14.99 -13.20 -11.25
N ASN A 388 -14.07 -13.05 -12.21
CA ASN A 388 -12.92 -12.18 -12.08
C ASN A 388 -12.83 -11.20 -13.27
N ALA A 389 -12.00 -10.16 -13.13
CA ALA A 389 -11.89 -9.10 -14.13
C ALA A 389 -11.39 -9.58 -15.50
N GLU A 390 -10.53 -10.60 -15.55
CA GLU A 390 -10.00 -11.16 -16.81
C GLU A 390 -11.10 -11.92 -17.58
N GLN A 391 -11.89 -12.73 -16.88
CA GLN A 391 -13.03 -13.42 -17.46
C GLN A 391 -14.12 -12.42 -17.88
N ALA A 392 -14.37 -11.39 -17.07
CA ALA A 392 -15.30 -10.31 -17.43
C ALA A 392 -14.84 -9.57 -18.70
N GLN A 393 -13.53 -9.32 -18.84
CA GLN A 393 -12.93 -8.74 -20.03
C GLN A 393 -13.10 -9.64 -21.27
N THR A 394 -12.96 -10.95 -21.12
CA THR A 394 -13.22 -11.91 -22.19
C THR A 394 -14.68 -11.84 -22.64
N ALA A 395 -15.63 -11.90 -21.69
CA ALA A 395 -17.05 -11.80 -21.99
C ALA A 395 -17.39 -10.50 -22.72
N TRP A 396 -16.83 -9.38 -22.25
CA TRP A 396 -16.99 -8.08 -22.88
C TRP A 396 -16.55 -8.07 -24.34
N GLN A 397 -15.36 -8.60 -24.65
CA GLN A 397 -14.85 -8.66 -26.02
C GLN A 397 -15.73 -9.51 -26.94
N HIS A 398 -16.31 -10.59 -26.43
CA HIS A 398 -17.23 -11.41 -27.22
C HIS A 398 -18.56 -10.71 -27.48
N LEU A 399 -19.16 -10.10 -26.45
CA LEU A 399 -20.48 -9.48 -26.55
C LEU A 399 -20.44 -8.17 -27.37
N THR A 400 -19.38 -7.38 -27.22
CA THR A 400 -19.20 -6.12 -27.97
C THR A 400 -18.95 -6.34 -29.47
N LYS A 401 -18.56 -7.54 -29.92
CA LYS A 401 -18.52 -7.87 -31.36
C LYS A 401 -19.90 -7.81 -32.01
N PHE A 402 -20.97 -8.05 -31.24
CA PHE A 402 -22.35 -8.04 -31.75
C PHE A 402 -23.05 -6.71 -31.43
N TRP A 403 -22.87 -6.20 -30.21
CA TRP A 403 -23.63 -5.06 -29.70
C TRP A 403 -22.85 -3.74 -29.72
N GLY A 404 -21.56 -3.76 -30.05
CA GLY A 404 -20.72 -2.57 -30.05
C GLY A 404 -20.75 -1.84 -28.71
N GLN A 405 -21.18 -0.58 -28.72
CA GLN A 405 -21.31 0.26 -27.53
C GLN A 405 -22.67 0.12 -26.84
N ASP A 406 -23.57 -0.75 -27.30
CA ASP A 406 -24.93 -0.93 -26.78
C ASP A 406 -25.02 -1.97 -25.63
N LEU A 407 -23.98 -2.01 -24.77
CA LEU A 407 -23.87 -2.96 -23.66
C LEU A 407 -23.46 -2.21 -22.39
N LEU A 408 -24.08 -2.54 -21.25
CA LEU A 408 -23.70 -2.00 -19.95
C LEU A 408 -23.40 -3.11 -18.94
N PRO A 409 -22.25 -3.08 -18.24
CA PRO A 409 -21.96 -4.03 -17.19
C PRO A 409 -22.55 -3.57 -15.84
N ILE A 410 -23.19 -4.47 -15.12
CA ILE A 410 -23.61 -4.27 -13.73
C ILE A 410 -23.03 -5.42 -12.90
N THR A 411 -22.39 -5.11 -11.77
CA THR A 411 -21.95 -6.15 -10.84
C THR A 411 -22.68 -6.04 -9.52
N TYR A 412 -23.06 -7.17 -8.95
CA TYR A 412 -23.55 -7.23 -7.58
C TYR A 412 -22.43 -6.85 -6.59
N GLN A 413 -22.80 -6.27 -5.46
CA GLN A 413 -21.91 -5.91 -4.36
C GLN A 413 -21.00 -7.08 -3.95
N ASN A 414 -21.50 -8.31 -4.06
CA ASN A 414 -20.80 -9.57 -3.82
C ASN A 414 -19.82 -9.92 -4.96
N SER A 415 -18.91 -9.00 -5.24
CA SER A 415 -17.84 -9.13 -6.25
C SER A 415 -16.58 -8.41 -5.79
N TYR A 416 -15.41 -8.84 -6.24
CA TYR A 416 -14.14 -8.18 -5.91
C TYR A 416 -14.06 -6.75 -6.45
N ALA A 417 -13.22 -5.92 -5.81
CA ALA A 417 -12.95 -4.55 -6.24
C ALA A 417 -12.52 -4.46 -7.71
N SER A 418 -11.82 -5.47 -8.24
CA SER A 418 -11.42 -5.55 -9.64
C SER A 418 -12.59 -5.66 -10.62
N VAL A 419 -13.64 -6.43 -10.27
CA VAL A 419 -14.87 -6.54 -11.10
C VAL A 419 -15.71 -5.27 -10.99
N LYS A 420 -15.75 -4.65 -9.80
CA LYS A 420 -16.35 -3.32 -9.61
C LYS A 420 -15.66 -2.26 -10.48
N ALA A 421 -14.32 -2.27 -10.52
CA ALA A 421 -13.52 -1.38 -11.36
C ALA A 421 -13.78 -1.62 -12.85
N PHE A 422 -13.85 -2.88 -13.28
CA PHE A 422 -14.21 -3.26 -14.65
C PHE A 422 -15.57 -2.64 -15.07
N CYS A 423 -16.56 -2.68 -14.18
CA CYS A 423 -17.86 -2.05 -14.42
C CYS A 423 -17.75 -0.52 -14.49
N GLY A 424 -17.05 0.09 -13.53
CA GLY A 424 -16.89 1.54 -13.44
C GLY A 424 -16.25 2.17 -14.68
N GLU A 425 -15.19 1.55 -15.19
CA GLU A 425 -14.47 1.96 -16.40
C GLU A 425 -15.37 1.97 -17.65
N ARG A 426 -16.37 1.08 -17.72
CA ARG A 426 -17.26 0.88 -18.88
C ARG A 426 -18.62 1.58 -18.75
N GLY A 427 -18.72 2.57 -17.87
CA GLY A 427 -19.98 3.29 -17.63
C GLY A 427 -21.00 2.52 -16.78
N GLY A 428 -20.65 1.33 -16.31
CA GLY A 428 -21.48 0.44 -15.51
C GLY A 428 -21.59 0.84 -14.04
N ALA A 429 -22.28 0.01 -13.26
CA ALA A 429 -22.58 0.29 -11.85
C ALA A 429 -22.46 -0.96 -10.97
N VAL A 430 -22.41 -0.75 -9.66
CA VAL A 430 -22.64 -1.81 -8.66
C VAL A 430 -24.14 -1.85 -8.31
N CYS A 431 -24.66 -2.99 -7.86
CA CYS A 431 -25.98 -3.07 -7.23
C CYS A 431 -25.95 -3.90 -5.94
N THR A 432 -27.02 -3.86 -5.16
CA THR A 432 -27.32 -4.82 -4.08
C THR A 432 -28.57 -5.63 -4.42
N SER A 433 -28.89 -6.63 -3.61
CA SER A 433 -30.17 -7.34 -3.73
C SER A 433 -31.38 -6.44 -3.48
N ALA A 434 -31.20 -5.28 -2.84
CA ALA A 434 -32.26 -4.32 -2.56
C ALA A 434 -32.60 -3.41 -3.75
N ASN A 435 -31.64 -3.11 -4.64
CA ASN A 435 -31.82 -2.15 -5.74
C ASN A 435 -31.49 -2.69 -7.14
N ALA A 436 -31.18 -3.99 -7.29
CA ALA A 436 -30.85 -4.60 -8.58
C ALA A 436 -31.88 -4.29 -9.69
N GLN A 437 -33.18 -4.35 -9.38
CA GLN A 437 -34.25 -4.02 -10.33
C GLN A 437 -34.21 -2.54 -10.78
N ALA A 438 -33.92 -1.61 -9.86
CA ALA A 438 -33.80 -0.20 -10.18
C ALA A 438 -32.58 0.05 -11.09
N LEU A 439 -31.45 -0.60 -10.80
CA LEU A 439 -30.24 -0.55 -11.62
C LEU A 439 -30.45 -1.15 -13.02
N PHE A 440 -31.19 -2.25 -13.14
CA PHE A 440 -31.51 -2.83 -14.44
C PHE A 440 -32.38 -1.88 -15.28
N ARG A 441 -33.39 -1.23 -14.68
CA ARG A 441 -34.17 -0.19 -15.36
C ARG A 441 -33.31 0.99 -15.80
N TRP A 442 -32.39 1.43 -14.94
CA TRP A 442 -31.45 2.50 -15.26
C TRP A 442 -30.52 2.13 -16.42
N ALA A 443 -29.99 0.91 -16.43
CA ALA A 443 -29.12 0.42 -17.49
C ALA A 443 -29.87 0.28 -18.82
N LEU A 444 -31.07 -0.28 -18.81
CA LEU A 444 -31.88 -0.47 -20.03
C LEU A 444 -32.41 0.83 -20.64
N LYS A 445 -32.44 1.93 -19.87
CA LYS A 445 -32.71 3.27 -20.42
C LYS A 445 -31.52 3.84 -21.20
N GLN A 446 -30.32 3.35 -20.95
CA GLN A 446 -29.08 3.83 -21.56
C GLN A 446 -28.60 2.95 -22.70
N LYS A 447 -28.80 1.63 -22.58
CA LYS A 447 -28.28 0.58 -23.47
C LYS A 447 -29.31 -0.52 -23.65
N GLY A 448 -29.31 -1.18 -24.81
CA GLY A 448 -30.20 -2.30 -25.11
C GLY A 448 -29.88 -3.59 -24.36
N HIS A 449 -28.63 -3.74 -23.88
CA HIS A 449 -28.14 -4.99 -23.30
C HIS A 449 -27.43 -4.79 -21.94
N ILE A 450 -27.64 -5.74 -21.02
CA ILE A 450 -26.95 -5.80 -19.71
C ILE A 450 -26.05 -7.03 -19.65
N LEU A 451 -24.84 -6.87 -19.13
CA LEU A 451 -24.00 -7.96 -18.62
C LEU A 451 -23.96 -7.89 -17.09
N PHE A 452 -24.46 -8.92 -16.40
CA PHE A 452 -24.63 -8.95 -14.95
C PHE A 452 -23.75 -9.99 -14.27
N PHE A 453 -23.09 -9.60 -13.16
CA PHE A 453 -22.19 -10.46 -12.37
C PHE A 453 -22.54 -10.49 -10.87
N PRO A 454 -22.01 -11.46 -10.11
CA PRO A 454 -21.65 -12.80 -10.55
C PRO A 454 -22.84 -13.77 -10.43
N ASP A 455 -23.97 -13.35 -9.85
CA ASP A 455 -25.06 -14.23 -9.45
C ASP A 455 -26.12 -14.37 -10.54
N GLU A 456 -26.31 -15.60 -11.04
CA GLU A 456 -27.31 -15.94 -12.05
C GLU A 456 -28.71 -15.62 -11.55
N HIS A 457 -29.02 -15.99 -10.31
CA HIS A 457 -30.36 -16.01 -9.78
C HIS A 457 -30.88 -14.60 -9.48
N LEU A 458 -30.10 -13.77 -8.81
CA LEU A 458 -30.39 -12.36 -8.58
C LEU A 458 -30.57 -11.62 -9.91
N GLY A 459 -29.69 -11.87 -10.89
CA GLY A 459 -29.80 -11.27 -12.22
C GLY A 459 -31.07 -11.72 -12.94
N THR A 460 -31.37 -13.01 -12.92
CA THR A 460 -32.55 -13.60 -13.56
C THR A 460 -33.84 -13.11 -12.90
N ASN A 461 -33.93 -13.18 -11.57
CA ASN A 461 -35.08 -12.71 -10.80
C ASN A 461 -35.32 -11.21 -10.98
N SER A 462 -34.25 -10.41 -11.04
CA SER A 462 -34.36 -8.97 -11.31
C SER A 462 -34.88 -8.69 -12.71
N ALA A 463 -34.41 -9.42 -13.72
CA ALA A 463 -34.89 -9.29 -15.09
C ALA A 463 -36.36 -9.74 -15.25
N LEU A 464 -36.73 -10.89 -14.67
CA LEU A 464 -38.11 -11.40 -14.68
C LEU A 464 -39.08 -10.43 -13.99
N ALA A 465 -38.68 -9.83 -12.86
CA ALA A 465 -39.49 -8.83 -12.16
C ALA A 465 -39.74 -7.55 -12.99
N LEU A 466 -38.90 -7.28 -13.99
CA LEU A 466 -39.08 -6.18 -14.95
C LEU A 466 -39.89 -6.58 -16.19
N GLY A 467 -40.41 -7.82 -16.25
CA GLY A 467 -41.17 -8.33 -17.38
C GLY A 467 -40.31 -8.75 -18.57
N ILE A 468 -38.99 -8.89 -18.40
CA ILE A 468 -38.11 -9.43 -19.45
C ILE A 468 -38.39 -10.93 -19.57
N PRO A 469 -38.80 -11.43 -20.76
CA PRO A 469 -39.16 -12.83 -20.91
C PRO A 469 -37.92 -13.72 -20.72
N ARG A 470 -38.11 -14.93 -20.17
CA ARG A 470 -37.01 -15.88 -19.89
C ARG A 470 -36.15 -16.18 -21.12
N SER A 471 -36.74 -16.18 -22.32
CA SER A 471 -36.05 -16.37 -23.60
C SER A 471 -35.05 -15.25 -23.95
N LYS A 472 -35.12 -14.10 -23.27
CA LYS A 472 -34.21 -12.95 -23.41
C LYS A 472 -33.19 -12.85 -22.27
N ILE A 473 -33.14 -13.82 -21.37
CA ILE A 473 -32.19 -13.89 -20.26
C ILE A 473 -31.27 -15.08 -20.48
N VAL A 474 -30.01 -14.83 -20.79
CA VAL A 474 -29.03 -15.86 -21.13
C VAL A 474 -27.96 -15.97 -20.05
N VAL A 475 -27.59 -17.20 -19.71
CA VAL A 475 -26.52 -17.47 -18.75
C VAL A 475 -25.17 -17.51 -19.48
N TRP A 476 -24.21 -16.73 -19.00
CA TRP A 476 -22.84 -16.73 -19.46
C TRP A 476 -21.99 -17.71 -18.66
N ASN A 477 -21.54 -18.79 -19.30
CA ASN A 477 -20.59 -19.72 -18.71
C ASN A 477 -19.15 -19.30 -19.03
N PRO A 478 -18.33 -18.85 -18.05
CA PRO A 478 -16.96 -18.42 -18.31
C PRO A 478 -16.05 -19.55 -18.82
N THR A 479 -16.39 -20.82 -18.60
CA THR A 479 -15.62 -21.95 -19.14
C THR A 479 -15.93 -22.23 -20.62
N GLU A 480 -17.00 -21.64 -21.17
CA GLU A 480 -17.47 -21.85 -22.55
C GLU A 480 -17.84 -20.50 -23.19
N PRO A 481 -16.88 -19.58 -23.36
CA PRO A 481 -17.15 -18.20 -23.77
C PRO A 481 -17.77 -18.11 -25.18
N GLU A 482 -17.33 -18.96 -26.12
CA GLU A 482 -17.86 -18.93 -27.48
C GLU A 482 -19.31 -19.43 -27.57
N ALA A 483 -19.64 -20.50 -26.84
CA ALA A 483 -20.99 -21.04 -26.78
C ALA A 483 -21.93 -20.03 -26.10
N SER A 484 -21.49 -19.45 -24.99
CA SER A 484 -22.22 -18.39 -24.27
C SER A 484 -22.47 -17.18 -25.17
N ALA A 485 -21.46 -16.73 -25.92
CA ALA A 485 -21.59 -15.62 -26.85
C ALA A 485 -22.58 -15.89 -27.99
N ARG A 486 -22.61 -17.11 -28.53
CA ARG A 486 -23.60 -17.50 -29.56
C ARG A 486 -25.02 -17.48 -29.00
N ALA A 487 -25.22 -18.02 -27.80
CA ALA A 487 -26.53 -18.04 -27.14
C ALA A 487 -27.01 -16.62 -26.78
N ALA A 488 -26.09 -15.73 -26.42
CA ALA A 488 -26.41 -14.38 -25.98
C ALA A 488 -26.87 -13.44 -27.09
N ARG A 489 -26.70 -13.77 -28.38
CA ARG A 489 -26.88 -12.83 -29.52
C ARG A 489 -28.17 -12.00 -29.48
N ASP A 490 -29.29 -12.62 -29.11
CA ASP A 490 -30.61 -11.98 -29.06
C ASP A 490 -31.09 -11.67 -27.62
N ALA A 491 -30.21 -11.81 -26.63
CA ALA A 491 -30.52 -11.61 -25.21
C ALA A 491 -30.62 -10.12 -24.86
N THR A 492 -31.51 -9.77 -23.94
CA THR A 492 -31.55 -8.42 -23.32
C THR A 492 -30.66 -8.38 -22.08
N VAL A 493 -30.61 -9.48 -21.33
CA VAL A 493 -29.78 -9.60 -20.12
C VAL A 493 -28.94 -10.86 -20.22
N VAL A 494 -27.64 -10.70 -20.05
CA VAL A 494 -26.67 -11.79 -19.89
C VAL A 494 -26.28 -11.85 -18.43
N VAL A 495 -26.60 -12.95 -17.75
CA VAL A 495 -26.27 -13.16 -16.33
C VAL A 495 -25.11 -14.13 -16.21
N TRP A 496 -24.19 -13.90 -15.28
CA TRP A 496 -23.06 -14.77 -15.06
C TRP A 496 -23.46 -16.11 -14.43
N LYS A 497 -22.85 -17.22 -14.83
CA LYS A 497 -23.05 -18.56 -14.25
C LYS A 497 -22.38 -18.70 -12.88
N GLY A 498 -22.69 -17.79 -11.97
CA GLY A 498 -22.34 -17.90 -10.55
C GLY A 498 -23.60 -18.02 -9.71
N TYR A 499 -23.44 -18.50 -8.49
CA TYR A 499 -24.57 -18.71 -7.59
C TYR A 499 -24.12 -18.71 -6.13
N CYS A 500 -25.02 -18.32 -5.23
CA CYS A 500 -24.83 -18.51 -3.80
C CYS A 500 -25.30 -19.90 -3.36
N HIS A 501 -24.35 -20.77 -2.96
CA HIS A 501 -24.64 -22.14 -2.49
C HIS A 501 -25.62 -22.19 -1.30
N VAL A 502 -25.71 -21.12 -0.51
CA VAL A 502 -26.66 -20.99 0.60
C VAL A 502 -28.09 -20.90 0.08
N HIS A 503 -28.30 -20.11 -0.98
CA HIS A 503 -29.65 -19.81 -1.50
C HIS A 503 -30.11 -20.79 -2.57
N THR A 504 -29.19 -21.40 -3.31
CA THR A 504 -29.53 -22.52 -4.21
C THR A 504 -29.85 -23.82 -3.47
N PHE A 505 -29.68 -23.84 -2.14
CA PHE A 505 -30.10 -24.96 -1.30
C PHE A 505 -31.62 -25.03 -1.13
N PHE A 506 -32.34 -23.92 -1.36
CA PHE A 506 -33.78 -23.87 -1.19
C PHE A 506 -34.51 -24.49 -2.39
N THR A 507 -35.60 -25.21 -2.13
CA THR A 507 -36.41 -25.87 -3.17
C THR A 507 -37.89 -25.55 -3.02
N VAL A 508 -38.64 -25.70 -4.11
CA VAL A 508 -40.12 -25.54 -4.11
C VAL A 508 -40.79 -26.56 -3.18
N GLU A 509 -40.21 -27.74 -3.02
CA GLU A 509 -40.69 -28.76 -2.10
C GLU A 509 -40.59 -28.29 -0.64
N GLN A 510 -39.48 -27.66 -0.24
CA GLN A 510 -39.37 -27.09 1.10
C GLN A 510 -40.40 -25.99 1.37
N VAL A 511 -40.74 -25.18 0.35
CA VAL A 511 -41.82 -24.19 0.43
C VAL A 511 -43.17 -24.88 0.67
N ALA A 512 -43.46 -25.94 -0.07
CA ALA A 512 -44.68 -26.72 0.12
C ALA A 512 -44.72 -27.41 1.50
N ASP A 513 -43.60 -27.94 1.97
CA ASP A 513 -43.45 -28.61 3.26
C ASP A 513 -43.68 -27.65 4.42
N ALA A 514 -43.12 -26.43 4.35
CA ALA A 514 -43.34 -25.39 5.34
C ALA A 514 -44.83 -25.06 5.48
N ARG A 515 -45.55 -24.91 4.35
CA ARG A 515 -46.99 -24.64 4.33
C ARG A 515 -47.83 -25.81 4.84
N ARG A 516 -47.42 -27.07 4.59
CA ARG A 516 -48.08 -28.26 5.16
C ARG A 516 -47.88 -28.35 6.67
N LYS A 517 -46.67 -28.05 7.14
CA LYS A 517 -46.32 -28.14 8.56
C LYS A 517 -46.89 -26.98 9.40
N TYR A 518 -46.97 -25.79 8.80
CA TYR A 518 -47.44 -24.58 9.46
C TYR A 518 -48.54 -23.92 8.59
N PRO A 519 -49.81 -24.29 8.77
CA PRO A 519 -50.91 -23.69 8.00
C PRO A 519 -50.95 -22.17 8.18
N GLY A 520 -51.05 -21.44 7.05
CA GLY A 520 -51.10 -19.97 7.04
C GLY A 520 -49.74 -19.26 7.16
N ILE A 521 -48.63 -20.00 7.16
CA ILE A 521 -47.28 -19.41 7.21
C ILE A 521 -46.95 -18.60 5.94
N GLN A 522 -46.35 -17.44 6.13
CA GLN A 522 -45.81 -16.64 5.03
C GLN A 522 -44.38 -17.09 4.71
N VAL A 523 -44.09 -17.33 3.44
CA VAL A 523 -42.78 -17.74 2.95
C VAL A 523 -42.05 -16.54 2.35
N VAL A 524 -40.91 -16.18 2.94
CA VAL A 524 -40.11 -15.03 2.49
C VAL A 524 -38.70 -15.52 2.15
N VAL A 525 -38.21 -15.25 0.93
CA VAL A 525 -36.91 -15.77 0.46
C VAL A 525 -36.00 -14.68 -0.08
N HIS A 526 -34.69 -14.90 -0.04
CA HIS A 526 -33.73 -13.99 -0.66
C HIS A 526 -33.78 -14.11 -2.21
N PRO A 527 -33.56 -13.03 -2.99
CA PRO A 527 -33.61 -13.08 -4.45
C PRO A 527 -32.43 -13.82 -5.12
N GLU A 528 -31.45 -14.29 -4.33
CA GLU A 528 -30.41 -15.23 -4.79
C GLU A 528 -30.94 -16.68 -4.88
N CYS A 529 -32.18 -16.95 -4.44
CA CYS A 529 -32.82 -18.24 -4.62
C CYS A 529 -33.17 -18.50 -6.10
N PRO A 530 -33.24 -19.78 -6.54
CA PRO A 530 -33.72 -20.13 -7.87
C PRO A 530 -35.10 -19.52 -8.18
N ALA A 531 -35.34 -19.19 -9.45
CA ALA A 531 -36.51 -18.43 -9.87
C ALA A 531 -37.83 -19.14 -9.53
N GLU A 532 -37.84 -20.46 -9.59
CA GLU A 532 -38.97 -21.30 -9.18
C GLU A 532 -39.27 -21.20 -7.68
N VAL A 533 -38.24 -21.03 -6.83
CA VAL A 533 -38.41 -20.85 -5.38
C VAL A 533 -38.94 -19.45 -5.08
N VAL A 534 -38.40 -18.43 -5.76
CA VAL A 534 -38.89 -17.05 -5.65
C VAL A 534 -40.34 -16.95 -6.09
N ALA A 535 -40.73 -17.63 -7.17
CA ALA A 535 -42.11 -17.69 -7.64
C ALA A 535 -43.06 -18.44 -6.71
N ALA A 536 -42.56 -19.43 -5.96
CA ALA A 536 -43.36 -20.20 -5.00
C ALA A 536 -43.56 -19.48 -3.65
N ALA A 537 -42.65 -18.56 -3.31
CA ALA A 537 -42.67 -17.77 -2.08
C ALA A 537 -43.73 -16.64 -2.12
N ASP A 538 -44.12 -16.15 -0.95
CA ASP A 538 -45.09 -15.05 -0.83
C ASP A 538 -44.42 -13.68 -1.07
N SER A 539 -43.14 -13.56 -0.75
CA SER A 539 -42.33 -12.39 -1.11
C SER A 539 -40.84 -12.71 -1.20
N SER A 540 -40.10 -11.83 -1.87
CA SER A 540 -38.65 -11.93 -1.96
C SER A 540 -37.97 -10.57 -1.85
N GLY A 541 -36.84 -10.52 -1.14
CA GLY A 541 -36.04 -9.31 -0.99
C GLY A 541 -34.74 -9.51 -0.24
N SER A 542 -33.97 -8.42 -0.14
CA SER A 542 -32.70 -8.39 0.58
C SER A 542 -32.83 -8.79 2.05
N THR A 543 -31.71 -9.09 2.69
CA THR A 543 -31.60 -9.29 4.14
C THR A 543 -32.38 -8.24 4.94
N SER A 544 -32.17 -6.95 4.65
CA SER A 544 -32.87 -5.84 5.32
C SER A 544 -34.36 -5.79 4.99
N PHE A 545 -34.80 -6.22 3.80
CA PHE A 545 -36.22 -6.38 3.49
C PHE A 545 -36.88 -7.48 4.33
N ILE A 546 -36.20 -8.63 4.47
CA ILE A 546 -36.69 -9.76 5.27
C ILE A 546 -36.82 -9.34 6.74
N ILE A 547 -35.79 -8.70 7.29
CA ILE A 547 -35.79 -8.18 8.66
C ILE A 547 -36.96 -7.22 8.87
N ARG A 548 -37.10 -6.19 8.02
CA ARG A 548 -38.21 -5.23 8.12
C ARG A 548 -39.58 -5.88 7.98
N THR A 549 -39.72 -6.88 7.11
CA THR A 549 -40.97 -7.64 6.95
C THR A 549 -41.36 -8.34 8.25
N VAL A 550 -40.40 -8.95 8.94
CA VAL A 550 -40.65 -9.61 10.24
C VAL A 550 -40.92 -8.60 11.35
N GLU A 551 -40.11 -7.54 11.45
CA GLU A 551 -40.22 -6.51 12.50
C GLU A 551 -41.55 -5.74 12.42
N SER A 552 -42.03 -5.45 11.21
CA SER A 552 -43.28 -4.72 10.98
C SER A 552 -44.54 -5.57 11.09
N ALA A 553 -44.40 -6.90 11.18
CA ALA A 553 -45.53 -7.80 11.28
C ALA A 553 -46.18 -7.78 12.68
N PRO A 554 -47.50 -7.98 12.78
CA PRO A 554 -48.18 -8.02 14.06
C PRO A 554 -47.77 -9.24 14.91
N PRO A 555 -47.93 -9.20 16.24
CA PRO A 555 -47.78 -10.37 17.10
C PRO A 555 -48.64 -11.55 16.61
N GLY A 556 -48.10 -12.76 16.71
CA GLY A 556 -48.75 -13.99 16.21
C GLY A 556 -48.55 -14.27 14.72
N ALA A 557 -47.88 -13.38 13.96
CA ALA A 557 -47.49 -13.65 12.59
C ALA A 557 -46.54 -14.85 12.49
N SER A 558 -46.60 -15.57 11.37
CA SER A 558 -45.78 -16.76 11.12
C SER A 558 -45.01 -16.66 9.80
N PHE A 559 -43.71 -16.96 9.85
CA PHE A 559 -42.78 -16.82 8.74
C PHE A 559 -41.90 -18.06 8.57
N ALA A 560 -41.81 -18.57 7.34
CA ALA A 560 -40.77 -19.48 6.89
C ALA A 560 -39.77 -18.71 6.03
N ILE A 561 -38.53 -18.58 6.50
CA ILE A 561 -37.54 -17.69 5.89
C ILE A 561 -36.47 -18.50 5.14
N GLY A 562 -36.33 -18.25 3.85
CA GLY A 562 -35.31 -18.86 2.97
C GLY A 562 -34.09 -17.96 2.77
N THR A 563 -33.17 -17.99 3.74
CA THR A 563 -31.89 -17.26 3.71
C THR A 563 -30.91 -17.89 4.71
N GLU A 564 -29.79 -17.22 5.01
CA GLU A 564 -28.78 -17.72 5.94
C GLU A 564 -29.32 -17.93 7.37
N ILE A 565 -28.99 -19.07 7.95
CA ILE A 565 -29.60 -19.62 9.17
C ILE A 565 -29.38 -18.76 10.43
N HIS A 566 -28.22 -18.10 10.60
CA HIS A 566 -27.98 -17.30 11.79
C HIS A 566 -28.88 -16.08 11.82
N MET A 567 -29.17 -15.47 10.67
CA MET A 567 -30.15 -14.38 10.64
C MET A 567 -31.54 -14.88 11.05
N VAL A 568 -31.99 -16.02 10.52
CA VAL A 568 -33.32 -16.56 10.84
C VAL A 568 -33.43 -16.94 12.31
N ALA A 569 -32.43 -17.65 12.84
CA ALA A 569 -32.39 -18.04 14.24
C ALA A 569 -32.40 -16.82 15.18
N ARG A 570 -31.68 -15.76 14.80
CA ARG A 570 -31.65 -14.51 15.57
C ARG A 570 -32.98 -13.77 15.51
N LEU A 571 -33.62 -13.66 14.35
CA LEU A 571 -34.96 -13.07 14.22
C LEU A 571 -35.97 -13.81 15.09
N ALA A 572 -35.92 -15.14 15.13
CA ALA A 572 -36.78 -15.95 16.01
C ALA A 572 -36.55 -15.67 17.50
N LYS A 573 -35.30 -15.41 17.90
CA LYS A 573 -34.93 -15.06 19.28
C LYS A 573 -35.31 -13.63 19.65
N GLU A 574 -35.15 -12.68 18.72
CA GLU A 574 -35.47 -11.25 18.90
C GLU A 574 -36.98 -10.98 18.86
N HIS A 575 -37.78 -11.87 18.25
CA HIS A 575 -39.25 -11.74 18.13
C HIS A 575 -39.99 -13.00 18.62
N PRO A 576 -39.97 -13.30 19.94
CA PRO A 576 -40.63 -14.49 20.49
C PRO A 576 -42.16 -14.44 20.41
N ASP A 577 -42.73 -13.27 20.10
CA ASP A 577 -44.15 -13.05 19.83
C ASP A 577 -44.60 -13.57 18.46
N LYS A 578 -43.68 -14.02 17.60
CA LYS A 578 -43.92 -14.49 16.24
C LYS A 578 -43.36 -15.90 16.06
N LEU A 579 -43.97 -16.68 15.16
CA LEU A 579 -43.41 -17.97 14.75
C LEU A 579 -42.45 -17.75 13.58
N ILE A 580 -41.15 -17.86 13.81
CA ILE A 580 -40.15 -17.70 12.75
C ILE A 580 -39.37 -19.01 12.65
N VAL A 581 -39.43 -19.65 11.47
CA VAL A 581 -38.73 -20.90 11.20
C VAL A 581 -37.85 -20.77 9.95
N PRO A 582 -36.69 -21.43 9.91
CA PRO A 582 -35.92 -21.52 8.69
C PRO A 582 -36.66 -22.41 7.68
N LEU A 583 -36.71 -21.98 6.42
CA LEU A 583 -37.23 -22.80 5.33
C LEU A 583 -36.40 -24.08 5.17
N ALA A 584 -35.08 -23.94 5.30
CA ALA A 584 -34.09 -25.00 5.42
C ALA A 584 -32.80 -24.45 6.06
N ARG A 585 -31.85 -25.32 6.40
CA ARG A 585 -30.60 -24.93 7.07
C ARG A 585 -29.52 -24.44 6.08
N GLY A 586 -29.72 -23.25 5.50
CA GLY A 586 -28.72 -22.59 4.67
C GLY A 586 -27.62 -21.95 5.51
N LEU A 587 -26.43 -22.56 5.60
CA LEU A 587 -25.29 -22.04 6.37
C LEU A 587 -24.21 -21.50 5.44
N CYS A 588 -23.75 -20.26 5.67
CA CYS A 588 -22.61 -19.71 4.93
C CYS A 588 -21.28 -20.06 5.64
N GLY A 589 -20.53 -21.03 5.09
CA GLY A 589 -19.23 -21.42 5.67
C GLY A 589 -18.19 -20.29 5.71
N ALA A 590 -18.22 -19.38 4.72
CA ALA A 590 -17.34 -18.21 4.67
C ALA A 590 -17.63 -17.23 5.83
N MET A 591 -18.91 -16.92 6.08
CA MET A 591 -19.29 -16.10 7.24
C MET A 591 -18.93 -16.79 8.56
N TYR A 592 -19.16 -18.10 8.67
CA TYR A 592 -18.87 -18.89 9.86
C TYR A 592 -17.36 -18.98 10.20
N THR A 593 -16.49 -18.74 9.22
CA THR A 593 -15.03 -18.71 9.40
C THR A 593 -14.61 -17.60 10.38
N ILE A 594 -15.35 -16.49 10.39
CA ILE A 594 -15.20 -15.44 11.40
C ILE A 594 -15.80 -15.94 12.72
N ASN A 595 -14.98 -15.94 13.76
CA ASN A 595 -15.32 -16.45 15.09
C ASN A 595 -14.62 -15.63 16.19
N PRO A 596 -15.00 -15.78 17.48
CA PRO A 596 -14.40 -15.04 18.59
C PRO A 596 -12.88 -15.21 18.72
N TYR A 597 -12.33 -16.39 18.43
CA TYR A 597 -10.89 -16.64 18.51
C TYR A 597 -10.11 -15.77 17.51
N ASN A 598 -10.55 -15.78 16.26
CA ASN A 598 -9.97 -14.95 15.20
C ASN A 598 -10.15 -13.46 15.48
N LEU A 599 -11.30 -13.07 16.03
CA LEU A 599 -11.56 -11.68 16.43
C LEU A 599 -10.62 -11.26 17.57
N SER A 600 -10.51 -12.06 18.63
CA SER A 600 -9.61 -11.76 19.76
C SER A 600 -8.16 -11.66 19.33
N TYR A 601 -7.68 -12.59 18.50
CA TYR A 601 -6.33 -12.51 17.94
C TYR A 601 -6.13 -11.20 17.18
N THR A 602 -7.08 -10.85 16.31
CA THR A 602 -7.00 -9.61 15.52
C THR A 602 -6.92 -8.38 16.42
N LEU A 603 -7.77 -8.29 17.45
CA LEU A 603 -7.77 -7.16 18.38
C LEU A 603 -6.49 -7.06 19.20
N ASP A 604 -5.94 -8.18 19.68
CA ASP A 604 -4.68 -8.18 20.43
C ASP A 604 -3.51 -7.71 19.56
N ARG A 605 -3.52 -8.02 18.27
CA ARG A 605 -2.54 -7.50 17.30
C ARG A 605 -2.67 -5.99 17.08
N LEU A 606 -3.89 -5.45 17.12
CA LEU A 606 -4.10 -4.00 17.06
C LEU A 606 -3.55 -3.27 18.30
N LEU A 607 -3.65 -3.87 19.49
CA LEU A 607 -3.13 -3.28 20.74
C LEU A 607 -1.62 -3.04 20.71
N VAL A 608 -0.87 -3.84 19.96
CA VAL A 608 0.60 -3.72 19.80
C VAL A 608 1.02 -3.00 18.51
N ASP A 609 0.08 -2.33 17.84
CA ASP A 609 0.28 -1.63 16.57
C ASP A 609 0.93 -2.51 15.47
N ASP A 610 0.53 -3.79 15.43
CA ASP A 610 0.90 -4.73 14.37
C ASP A 610 -0.35 -5.36 13.71
N PRO A 611 -1.12 -4.59 12.94
CA PRO A 611 -2.39 -5.06 12.39
C PRO A 611 -2.20 -6.26 11.46
N VAL A 612 -2.96 -7.31 11.71
CA VAL A 612 -3.01 -8.53 10.89
C VAL A 612 -4.17 -8.51 9.93
N ASN A 613 -4.06 -9.28 8.84
CA ASN A 613 -5.12 -9.42 7.85
C ASN A 613 -5.63 -8.08 7.28
N VAL A 614 -4.72 -7.12 7.15
CA VAL A 614 -5.00 -5.81 6.56
C VAL A 614 -5.45 -6.00 5.10
N VAL A 615 -6.57 -5.38 4.77
CA VAL A 615 -7.18 -5.36 3.45
C VAL A 615 -6.81 -4.05 2.76
N THR A 616 -6.22 -4.15 1.57
CA THR A 616 -5.84 -3.00 0.76
C THR A 616 -6.30 -3.19 -0.68
N VAL A 617 -6.69 -2.10 -1.33
CA VAL A 617 -7.08 -2.08 -2.74
C VAL A 617 -6.19 -1.09 -3.48
N PRO A 618 -5.57 -1.47 -4.62
CA PRO A 618 -4.76 -0.54 -5.40
C PRO A 618 -5.52 0.75 -5.77
N PRO A 619 -4.89 1.94 -5.70
CA PRO A 619 -5.59 3.21 -5.90
C PRO A 619 -6.36 3.33 -7.22
N GLU A 620 -5.82 2.78 -8.30
CA GLU A 620 -6.49 2.81 -9.61
C GLU A 620 -7.75 1.94 -9.65
N ILE A 621 -7.69 0.75 -9.03
CA ILE A 621 -8.84 -0.14 -8.88
C ILE A 621 -9.91 0.54 -8.02
N ALA A 622 -9.50 1.10 -6.87
CA ALA A 622 -10.39 1.81 -5.96
C ALA A 622 -11.09 2.98 -6.66
N ARG A 623 -10.39 3.76 -7.49
CA ARG A 623 -10.97 4.88 -8.24
C ARG A 623 -12.15 4.45 -9.12
N TRP A 624 -11.96 3.43 -9.96
CA TRP A 624 -13.01 2.98 -10.86
C TRP A 624 -14.13 2.24 -10.12
N ALA A 625 -13.78 1.45 -9.12
CA ALA A 625 -14.76 0.73 -8.31
C ALA A 625 -15.64 1.69 -7.50
N ASN A 626 -15.07 2.77 -6.96
CA ASN A 626 -15.83 3.84 -6.29
C ASN A 626 -16.76 4.57 -7.25
N LEU A 627 -16.37 4.79 -8.51
CA LEU A 627 -17.27 5.36 -9.52
C LEU A 627 -18.48 4.46 -9.81
N ALA A 628 -18.28 3.14 -9.88
CA ALA A 628 -19.37 2.19 -10.06
C ALA A 628 -20.30 2.14 -8.83
N LEU A 629 -19.73 2.22 -7.62
CA LEU A 629 -20.48 2.34 -6.37
C LEU A 629 -21.27 3.64 -6.31
N GLN A 630 -20.69 4.77 -6.71
CA GLN A 630 -21.38 6.06 -6.71
C GLN A 630 -22.63 6.02 -7.58
N ARG A 631 -22.55 5.45 -8.79
CA ARG A 631 -23.72 5.27 -9.68
C ARG A 631 -24.83 4.45 -9.05
N MET A 632 -24.49 3.44 -8.23
CA MET A 632 -25.48 2.68 -7.46
C MET A 632 -26.28 3.58 -6.51
N LEU A 633 -25.63 4.59 -5.92
CA LEU A 633 -26.24 5.51 -4.95
C LEU A 633 -27.10 6.58 -5.62
N GLU A 634 -26.75 6.95 -6.86
CA GLU A 634 -27.48 7.95 -7.64
C GLU A 634 -28.79 7.40 -8.25
N VAL A 635 -28.90 6.07 -8.37
CA VAL A 635 -30.08 5.40 -8.90
C VAL A 635 -31.04 5.07 -7.75
N ASN A 636 -32.05 5.94 -7.58
CA ASN A 636 -33.17 5.76 -6.65
C ASN A 636 -34.18 4.69 -7.13
#